data_AF-A0AAD9PAY2-F1
#
_entry.id   AF-A0AAD9PAY2-F1
#
_cell.length_a   1.000
_cell.length_b   1.000
_cell.length_c   1.000
_cell.angle_alpha   90.00
_cell.angle_beta   90.00
_cell.angle_gamma   90.00
#
_symmetry.space_group_name_H-M   'P 1'
#
loop_
_entity.id
_entity.type
_entity.pdbx_description
1 polymer ?
#
loop_
_entity_poly.entity_id
_entity_poly.type
_entity_poly.pdbx_seq_one_letter_code
_entity_poly.pdbx_strand_id
1 'polypeptide(L)'
;MCFSASGRGSVPVTFPDSITTWLVQAVGVSAQSGMCVAEPIRATVFRDFFLQVDLPYSVVLGEQLEVRATLYNYLRSHRLAAYMYLKGTDGICSSAMPGSRSERKRVRVRRNDGYIVSWPIIPLRIGQFKIRVVARTAMGSDVVEKTLYVVPAGTKKVKSHSFVLDPSRKLRKRVRRGAGGNQSTVKQSEVIDLRVPDEAIPGSEKCVVNIIGKLPATTVDMMVKGLESLLDMPTGCCEQVMSTLAPITYAMRYLNVSGQLTNKYKDLAKHYIRKGIQKVLAYRKDDGSYGLYKHYHSTIWLTAFVAKVLGQSREFGLDEDPSNVVCSAVKWLTRKQQQNGAFTPERIFTCNYDICLGGVKNRKTLTAFVLIAMIESRCHNTETRLAIAKAVTYLDGVLLEHHRAHTAAIIAYALALADSPSKIRANAMLTDLAKYEEDSNMRYWPTQNGGRSSQQSHRKPPWFYKHMPKALEVETTGYALLAQLTLGNIEYSGAIVTWLVAQRTKHGAFISTQDTTVALHALSEYSIKTYKSGLDLRCIISTNRSNFRKELTFQDANALVQQQVQVTELLGQELVVNTTGNGVGQVEVQLEYHVGESTSQQHSKYNIVSNVSYFNPSFMHGDDCGSLSCSRGDISTCRSSRVNPISSHEARRHRRSTGNNNMVINIEVCIRYLGSNTTGMAILDVGLFSGFEAYKEDLEKLTNSATTTVDRYEVTDRAVIFYIAHIKSGTPTCVSFKAVRRYNVGRIHPVAITVYDYYEPSRSSTSFYSPDQGSPLLQTICVNRECICAEGKCATCYGFEPEDEEPPSFEDMRDLITPVDYAFKGTVKKIDHDAASQIITVQIDRVLKKGEECEGLEAFIEVTFVKNLNCECAFLDPNYSYLFFGNVGLQYIDSDGDTKYKFTLDDGTYVMKWLDQSTFTAGSKPHIHAGHQQQIYRHFTGRA
;
A
#
# COMPACT_ATOMS: atom_id res chain seq x y z
N MET A 1 31.55 20.61 -17.49
CA MET A 1 32.06 20.66 -18.89
C MET A 1 33.13 21.72 -18.95
N CYS A 2 34.34 21.36 -19.36
CA CYS A 2 35.37 22.34 -19.68
C CYS A 2 35.23 22.68 -21.16
N PHE A 3 34.94 23.94 -21.47
CA PHE A 3 34.89 24.43 -22.84
C PHE A 3 36.29 24.89 -23.25
N SER A 4 36.72 24.50 -24.44
CA SER A 4 37.93 25.05 -25.07
C SER A 4 37.78 26.55 -25.32
N ALA A 5 38.89 27.25 -25.55
CA ALA A 5 38.91 28.66 -25.94
C ALA A 5 38.10 28.94 -27.23
N SER A 6 37.81 27.92 -28.05
CA SER A 6 36.95 28.00 -29.23
C SER A 6 35.46 27.69 -28.96
N GLY A 7 35.03 27.65 -27.69
CA GLY A 7 33.64 27.40 -27.30
C GLY A 7 33.15 25.96 -27.48
N ARG A 8 34.03 25.00 -27.79
CA ARG A 8 33.67 23.58 -27.94
C ARG A 8 33.90 22.82 -26.63
N GLY A 9 32.90 22.07 -26.19
CA GLY A 9 32.97 21.13 -25.07
C GLY A 9 32.66 19.72 -25.55
N SER A 10 33.36 18.72 -25.02
CA SER A 10 33.08 17.30 -25.27
C SER A 10 32.91 16.60 -23.91
N VAL A 11 31.93 15.70 -23.82
CA VAL A 11 31.73 14.84 -22.65
C VAL A 11 31.62 13.41 -23.14
N PRO A 12 32.57 12.53 -22.78
CA PRO A 12 32.42 11.11 -23.03
C PRO A 12 31.29 10.56 -22.17
N VAL A 13 30.33 9.88 -22.80
CA VAL A 13 29.22 9.21 -22.13
C VAL A 13 29.09 7.78 -22.64
N THR A 14 28.75 6.87 -21.73
CA THR A 14 28.48 5.47 -22.07
C THR A 14 26.96 5.26 -22.09
N PHE A 15 26.44 4.67 -23.16
CA PHE A 15 25.02 4.34 -23.23
C PHE A 15 24.66 3.25 -22.21
N PRO A 16 23.46 3.30 -21.60
CA PRO A 16 22.97 2.21 -20.76
C PRO A 16 22.78 0.92 -21.57
N ASP A 17 22.72 -0.22 -20.87
CA ASP A 17 22.56 -1.56 -21.48
C ASP A 17 21.21 -1.77 -22.21
N SER A 18 20.31 -0.79 -22.19
CA SER A 18 19.00 -0.85 -22.83
C SER A 18 19.12 -0.76 -24.36
N ILE A 19 18.56 -1.75 -25.05
CA ILE A 19 18.50 -1.82 -26.52
C ILE A 19 17.33 -0.96 -26.99
N THR A 20 17.57 0.34 -27.09
CA THR A 20 16.59 1.36 -27.44
C THR A 20 17.21 2.45 -28.30
N THR A 21 16.36 3.32 -28.86
CA THR A 21 16.82 4.55 -29.49
C THR A 21 16.74 5.68 -28.48
N TRP A 22 17.91 6.21 -28.12
CA TRP A 22 18.04 7.35 -27.23
C TRP A 22 17.87 8.64 -28.02
N LEU A 23 17.02 9.53 -27.50
CA LEU A 23 16.82 10.86 -28.04
C LEU A 23 17.57 11.85 -27.15
N VAL A 24 18.70 12.36 -27.64
CA VAL A 24 19.56 13.29 -26.91
C VAL A 24 19.16 14.72 -27.28
N GLN A 25 18.66 15.45 -26.29
CA GLN A 25 18.30 16.87 -26.42
C GLN A 25 19.33 17.72 -25.68
N ALA A 26 19.68 18.86 -26.28
CA ALA A 26 20.55 19.84 -25.65
C ALA A 26 19.86 21.21 -25.64
N VAL A 27 19.94 21.88 -24.50
CA VAL A 27 19.46 23.26 -24.32
C VAL A 27 20.65 24.09 -23.85
N GLY A 28 21.01 25.10 -24.64
CA GLY A 28 22.06 26.06 -24.31
C GLY A 28 21.44 27.38 -23.83
N VAL A 29 22.00 27.94 -22.76
CA VAL A 29 21.61 29.28 -22.26
C VAL A 29 22.86 30.15 -22.21
N SER A 30 22.83 31.28 -22.90
CA SER A 30 23.90 32.28 -22.95
C SER A 30 23.36 33.64 -22.53
N ALA A 31 24.13 34.37 -21.71
CA ALA A 31 23.76 35.72 -21.28
C ALA A 31 23.68 36.73 -22.45
N GLN A 32 24.42 36.48 -23.54
CA GLN A 32 24.47 37.37 -24.72
C GLN A 32 23.46 36.95 -25.80
N SER A 33 23.24 35.65 -25.97
CA SER A 33 22.51 35.08 -27.11
C SER A 33 21.14 34.50 -26.74
N GLY A 34 20.79 34.53 -25.45
CA GLY A 34 19.55 33.95 -24.94
C GLY A 34 19.57 32.42 -24.86
N MET A 35 18.40 31.81 -24.98
CA MET A 35 18.21 30.35 -24.91
C MET A 35 18.09 29.76 -26.32
N CYS A 36 18.76 28.64 -26.56
CA CYS A 36 18.68 27.88 -27.80
C CYS A 36 18.44 26.39 -27.48
N VAL A 37 17.46 25.79 -28.15
CA VAL A 37 17.18 24.35 -28.07
C VAL A 37 17.73 23.71 -29.34
N ALA A 38 18.67 22.78 -29.20
CA ALA A 38 19.24 22.07 -30.34
C ALA A 38 18.28 21.00 -30.86
N GLU A 39 18.39 20.69 -32.15
CA GLU A 39 17.65 19.57 -32.73
C GLU A 39 18.04 18.25 -32.04
N PRO A 40 17.06 17.40 -31.67
CA PRO A 40 17.35 16.17 -30.96
C PRO A 40 18.12 15.17 -31.83
N ILE A 41 19.22 14.64 -31.30
CA ILE A 41 20.00 13.58 -31.95
C ILE A 41 19.41 12.22 -31.57
N ARG A 42 19.23 11.35 -32.56
CA ARG A 42 18.78 9.97 -32.34
C ARG A 42 19.98 9.02 -32.39
N ALA A 43 20.24 8.35 -31.27
CA ALA A 43 21.29 7.34 -31.18
C ALA A 43 20.66 5.97 -30.88
N THR A 44 20.74 5.05 -31.83
CA THR A 44 20.19 3.70 -31.68
C THR A 44 21.26 2.75 -31.15
N VAL A 45 21.00 2.17 -29.97
CA VAL A 45 21.83 1.12 -29.38
C VAL A 45 21.21 -0.22 -29.77
N PHE A 46 21.97 -1.07 -30.46
CA PHE A 46 21.46 -2.34 -30.97
C PHE A 46 22.52 -3.44 -30.88
N ARG A 47 22.05 -4.68 -30.64
CA ARG A 47 22.87 -5.90 -30.65
C ARG A 47 22.28 -6.89 -31.65
N ASP A 48 23.15 -7.63 -32.33
CA ASP A 48 22.73 -8.60 -33.35
C ASP A 48 21.92 -9.78 -32.78
N PHE A 49 22.17 -10.14 -31.53
CA PHE A 49 21.31 -11.02 -30.75
C PHE A 49 21.26 -10.51 -29.31
N PHE A 50 20.11 -10.64 -28.66
CA PHE A 50 19.94 -10.21 -27.28
C PHE A 50 18.76 -10.91 -26.62
N LEU A 51 18.81 -10.94 -25.29
CA LEU A 51 17.76 -11.47 -24.44
C LEU A 51 16.89 -10.31 -23.91
N GLN A 52 15.58 -10.50 -23.96
CA GLN A 52 14.62 -9.66 -23.26
C GLN A 52 13.90 -10.49 -22.22
N VAL A 53 13.99 -10.10 -20.94
CA VAL A 53 13.28 -10.77 -19.84
C VAL A 53 12.12 -9.91 -19.40
N ASP A 54 10.91 -10.46 -19.43
CA ASP A 54 9.69 -9.77 -19.02
C ASP A 54 9.35 -10.17 -17.58
N LEU A 55 9.30 -9.17 -16.68
CA LEU A 55 8.90 -9.33 -15.28
C LEU A 55 7.86 -8.28 -14.95
N PRO A 56 6.82 -8.62 -14.16
CA PRO A 56 5.90 -7.63 -13.62
C PRO A 56 6.62 -6.70 -12.64
N TYR A 57 6.02 -5.54 -12.36
CA TYR A 57 6.55 -4.60 -11.37
C TYR A 57 6.68 -5.24 -9.98
N SER A 58 5.67 -6.00 -9.54
CA SER A 58 5.69 -6.72 -8.26
C SER A 58 4.82 -7.98 -8.29
N VAL A 59 5.12 -8.95 -7.43
CA VAL A 59 4.37 -10.21 -7.24
C VAL A 59 4.06 -10.42 -5.76
N VAL A 60 2.92 -11.03 -5.43
CA VAL A 60 2.57 -11.36 -4.04
C VAL A 60 3.33 -12.60 -3.58
N LEU A 61 3.76 -12.61 -2.33
CA LEU A 61 4.37 -13.77 -1.67
C LEU A 61 3.55 -15.05 -1.94
N GLY A 62 4.21 -16.12 -2.38
CA GLY A 62 3.57 -17.41 -2.67
C GLY A 62 2.81 -17.50 -4.00
N GLU A 63 2.67 -16.43 -4.78
CA GLU A 63 2.15 -16.51 -6.16
C GLU A 63 3.19 -17.09 -7.11
N GLN A 64 2.74 -17.90 -8.06
CA GLN A 64 3.62 -18.48 -9.05
C GLN A 64 3.75 -17.54 -10.25
N LEU A 65 4.97 -17.11 -10.55
CA LEU A 65 5.28 -16.27 -11.71
C LEU A 65 5.95 -17.09 -12.80
N GLU A 66 5.48 -16.96 -14.04
CA GLU A 66 6.21 -17.43 -15.22
C GLU A 66 7.17 -16.35 -15.73
N VAL A 67 8.48 -16.51 -15.48
CA VAL A 67 9.51 -15.63 -16.03
C VAL A 67 9.70 -15.93 -17.51
N ARG A 68 9.27 -15.02 -18.38
CA ARG A 68 9.38 -15.16 -19.83
C ARG A 68 10.63 -14.44 -20.34
N ALA A 69 11.49 -15.16 -21.03
CA ALA A 69 12.66 -14.59 -21.68
C ALA A 69 12.64 -14.86 -23.18
N THR A 70 12.66 -13.80 -23.97
CA THR A 70 12.67 -13.85 -25.43
C THR A 70 14.09 -13.63 -25.93
N LEU A 71 14.63 -14.61 -26.66
CA LEU A 71 15.89 -14.48 -27.37
C LEU A 71 15.62 -14.03 -28.80
N TYR A 72 16.08 -12.84 -29.16
CA TYR A 72 15.96 -12.31 -30.51
C TYR A 72 17.22 -12.58 -31.32
N ASN A 73 17.03 -12.97 -32.58
CA ASN A 73 18.11 -13.18 -33.54
C ASN A 73 17.94 -12.28 -34.76
N TYR A 74 18.74 -11.21 -34.85
CA TYR A 74 18.78 -10.28 -35.97
C TYR A 74 20.01 -10.48 -36.89
N LEU A 75 20.71 -11.61 -36.76
CA LEU A 75 21.85 -11.95 -37.62
C LEU A 75 21.40 -12.11 -39.09
N ARG A 76 22.18 -11.52 -40.01
CA ARG A 76 21.81 -11.40 -41.43
C ARG A 76 21.74 -12.73 -42.20
N SER A 77 22.32 -13.83 -41.73
CA SER A 77 22.43 -15.06 -42.54
C SER A 77 22.42 -16.37 -41.76
N HIS A 78 22.35 -16.33 -40.42
CA HIS A 78 22.58 -17.52 -39.59
C HIS A 78 21.38 -17.84 -38.69
N ARG A 79 21.10 -19.14 -38.54
CA ARG A 79 20.26 -19.64 -37.45
C ARG A 79 21.09 -19.61 -36.17
N LEU A 80 20.54 -19.06 -35.10
CA LEU A 80 21.21 -18.98 -33.81
C LEU A 80 20.88 -20.21 -32.98
N ALA A 81 21.90 -21.00 -32.64
CA ALA A 81 21.77 -22.04 -31.62
C ALA A 81 22.25 -21.48 -30.28
N ALA A 82 21.39 -21.52 -29.27
CA ALA A 82 21.64 -20.98 -27.94
C ALA A 82 21.29 -21.99 -26.85
N TYR A 83 21.97 -21.89 -25.73
CA TYR A 83 21.59 -22.53 -24.48
C TYR A 83 21.14 -21.46 -23.51
N MET A 84 19.92 -21.59 -23.01
CA MET A 84 19.33 -20.65 -22.07
C MET A 84 19.14 -21.33 -20.71
N TYR A 85 19.45 -20.62 -19.62
CA TYR A 85 19.23 -21.11 -18.26
C TYR A 85 18.97 -19.95 -17.29
N LEU A 86 18.24 -20.26 -16.22
CA LEU A 86 18.00 -19.39 -15.08
C LEU A 86 19.07 -19.67 -14.01
N LYS A 87 19.55 -18.64 -13.30
CA LYS A 87 20.35 -18.82 -12.09
C LYS A 87 19.44 -18.77 -10.86
N GLY A 88 19.53 -19.77 -9.99
CA GLY A 88 18.74 -19.83 -8.75
C GLY A 88 19.12 -18.71 -7.79
N THR A 89 18.11 -18.14 -7.12
CA THR A 89 18.24 -17.01 -6.19
C THR A 89 17.65 -17.42 -4.84
N ASP A 90 18.39 -17.16 -3.75
CA ASP A 90 17.89 -17.44 -2.40
C ASP A 90 16.62 -16.64 -2.08
N GLY A 91 15.63 -17.29 -1.45
CA GLY A 91 14.30 -16.75 -1.20
C GLY A 91 13.31 -16.89 -2.36
N ILE A 92 13.69 -17.53 -3.45
CA ILE A 92 12.81 -17.90 -4.57
C ILE A 92 12.93 -19.41 -4.83
N CYS A 93 11.82 -20.13 -4.77
CA CYS A 93 11.75 -21.51 -5.27
C CYS A 93 11.70 -21.46 -6.81
N SER A 94 12.65 -22.14 -7.44
CA SER A 94 12.78 -22.26 -8.89
C SER A 94 13.44 -23.61 -9.21
N SER A 95 13.45 -24.00 -10.49
CA SER A 95 14.17 -25.17 -11.02
C SER A 95 15.70 -25.21 -10.79
N ALA A 96 16.25 -24.28 -10.01
CA ALA A 96 17.66 -24.18 -9.65
C ALA A 96 17.82 -23.79 -8.18
N MET A 97 18.67 -24.50 -7.44
CA MET A 97 19.07 -24.12 -6.08
C MET A 97 19.80 -22.76 -6.08
N PRO A 98 19.77 -22.00 -4.97
CA PRO A 98 20.47 -20.73 -4.86
C PRO A 98 21.93 -20.82 -5.30
N GLY A 99 22.34 -19.92 -6.21
CA GLY A 99 23.71 -19.88 -6.74
C GLY A 99 24.01 -20.88 -7.86
N SER A 100 23.22 -21.94 -8.01
CA SER A 100 23.33 -22.93 -9.08
C SER A 100 22.55 -22.52 -10.34
N ARG A 101 22.70 -23.29 -11.43
CA ARG A 101 22.03 -23.04 -12.72
C ARG A 101 20.92 -24.06 -12.95
N SER A 102 19.83 -23.64 -13.57
CA SER A 102 18.77 -24.54 -14.04
C SER A 102 19.29 -25.46 -15.14
N GLU A 103 18.48 -26.46 -15.50
CA GLU A 103 18.71 -27.23 -16.71
C GLU A 103 18.85 -26.30 -17.94
N ARG A 104 19.78 -26.65 -18.83
CA ARG A 104 20.08 -25.86 -20.03
C ARG A 104 19.07 -26.17 -21.11
N LYS A 105 18.19 -25.21 -21.40
CA LYS A 105 17.24 -25.32 -22.51
C LYS A 105 17.95 -24.98 -23.82
N ARG A 106 18.08 -25.96 -24.73
CA ARG A 106 18.66 -25.75 -26.06
C ARG A 106 17.61 -25.17 -27.00
N VAL A 107 17.92 -24.03 -27.60
CA VAL A 107 17.02 -23.27 -28.48
C VAL A 107 17.67 -23.05 -29.84
N ARG A 108 16.86 -23.12 -30.90
CA ARG A 108 17.27 -22.78 -32.28
C ARG A 108 16.36 -21.69 -32.82
N VAL A 109 16.90 -20.48 -32.96
CA VAL A 109 16.16 -19.30 -33.44
C VAL A 109 16.48 -19.05 -34.91
N ARG A 110 15.45 -18.84 -35.74
CA ARG A 110 15.64 -18.50 -37.16
C ARG A 110 16.15 -17.06 -37.29
N ARG A 111 16.59 -16.70 -38.49
CA ARG A 111 16.99 -15.33 -38.83
C ARG A 111 15.78 -14.40 -38.70
N ASN A 112 15.98 -13.22 -38.12
CA ASN A 112 14.98 -12.18 -37.90
C ASN A 112 13.74 -12.73 -37.19
N ASP A 113 13.97 -13.59 -36.20
CA ASP A 113 12.93 -14.29 -35.45
C ASP A 113 13.26 -14.23 -33.95
N GLY A 114 12.26 -14.47 -33.12
CA GLY A 114 12.38 -14.53 -31.67
C GLY A 114 11.95 -15.90 -31.15
N TYR A 115 12.59 -16.37 -30.08
CA TYR A 115 12.15 -17.59 -29.40
C TYR A 115 12.00 -17.35 -27.90
N ILE A 116 10.88 -17.79 -27.34
CA ILE A 116 10.52 -17.57 -25.94
C ILE A 116 10.83 -18.83 -25.14
N VAL A 117 11.53 -18.66 -24.03
CA VAL A 117 11.72 -19.67 -22.99
C VAL A 117 11.15 -19.14 -21.69
N SER A 118 10.43 -20.00 -20.97
CA SER A 118 9.90 -19.66 -19.66
C SER A 118 10.42 -20.55 -18.54
N TRP A 119 10.46 -19.98 -17.33
CA TRP A 119 10.72 -20.68 -16.09
C TRP A 119 9.67 -20.29 -15.04
N PRO A 120 8.99 -21.26 -14.40
CA PRO A 120 8.15 -20.97 -13.25
C PRO A 120 9.03 -20.66 -12.03
N ILE A 121 8.64 -19.64 -11.26
CA ILE A 121 9.25 -19.30 -9.98
C ILE A 121 8.18 -18.98 -8.94
N ILE A 122 8.47 -19.22 -7.66
CA ILE A 122 7.60 -18.87 -6.52
C ILE A 122 8.45 -18.11 -5.49
N PRO A 123 8.09 -16.86 -5.13
CA PRO A 123 8.79 -16.13 -4.09
C PRO A 123 8.38 -16.65 -2.70
N LEU A 124 9.37 -16.94 -1.87
CA LEU A 124 9.20 -17.49 -0.51
C LEU A 124 9.41 -16.45 0.59
N ARG A 125 9.99 -15.29 0.26
CA ARG A 125 10.22 -14.18 1.21
C ARG A 125 9.82 -12.85 0.60
N ILE A 126 9.39 -11.91 1.43
CA ILE A 126 9.06 -10.54 1.03
C ILE A 126 10.37 -9.76 0.85
N GLY A 127 10.48 -8.93 -0.20
CA GLY A 127 11.68 -8.14 -0.45
C GLY A 127 12.01 -7.96 -1.93
N GLN A 128 13.28 -7.67 -2.21
CA GLN A 128 13.81 -7.46 -3.56
C GLN A 128 14.74 -8.60 -3.94
N PHE A 129 14.48 -9.24 -5.07
CA PHE A 129 15.24 -10.40 -5.52
C PHE A 129 15.76 -10.20 -6.94
N LYS A 130 17.00 -10.56 -7.18
CA LYS A 130 17.60 -10.45 -8.52
C LYS A 130 17.35 -11.73 -9.31
N ILE A 131 16.59 -11.62 -10.40
CA ILE A 131 16.36 -12.69 -11.37
C ILE A 131 17.40 -12.56 -12.47
N ARG A 132 18.24 -13.59 -12.63
CA ARG A 132 19.29 -13.61 -13.65
C ARG A 132 19.03 -14.72 -14.67
N VAL A 133 18.85 -14.33 -15.93
CA VAL A 133 18.69 -15.25 -17.06
C VAL A 133 19.89 -15.10 -17.99
N VAL A 134 20.43 -16.23 -18.44
CA VAL A 134 21.62 -16.29 -19.29
C VAL A 134 21.28 -16.99 -20.61
N ALA A 135 21.67 -16.38 -21.73
CA ALA A 135 21.67 -16.99 -23.05
C ALA A 135 23.12 -17.11 -23.55
N ARG A 136 23.58 -18.34 -23.79
CA ARG A 136 24.93 -18.61 -24.29
C ARG A 136 24.88 -19.22 -25.68
N THR A 137 25.60 -18.61 -26.61
CA THR A 137 25.70 -19.02 -28.01
C THR A 137 27.17 -19.33 -28.34
N ALA A 138 27.44 -19.84 -29.55
CA ALA A 138 28.82 -20.03 -30.00
C ALA A 138 29.57 -18.71 -30.22
N MET A 139 28.84 -17.61 -30.48
CA MET A 139 29.41 -16.29 -30.78
C MET A 139 29.61 -15.42 -29.53
N GLY A 140 29.01 -15.79 -28.39
CA GLY A 140 29.08 -15.02 -27.16
C GLY A 140 27.96 -15.38 -26.20
N SER A 141 27.73 -14.53 -25.22
CA SER A 141 26.63 -14.69 -24.27
C SER A 141 25.99 -13.36 -23.95
N ASP A 142 24.69 -13.38 -23.70
CA ASP A 142 23.94 -12.26 -23.16
C ASP A 142 23.34 -12.64 -21.80
N VAL A 143 23.41 -11.72 -20.85
CA VAL A 143 22.96 -11.94 -19.46
C VAL A 143 22.08 -10.77 -19.08
N VAL A 144 20.86 -11.07 -18.64
CA VAL A 144 19.93 -10.07 -18.14
C VAL A 144 19.67 -10.33 -16.67
N GLU A 145 19.91 -9.31 -15.85
CA GLU A 145 19.59 -9.30 -14.43
C GLU A 145 18.53 -8.23 -14.17
N LYS A 146 17.37 -8.63 -13.66
CA LYS A 146 16.27 -7.73 -13.29
C LYS A 146 15.85 -7.95 -11.84
N THR A 147 15.44 -6.88 -11.18
CA THR A 147 14.94 -6.93 -9.80
C THR A 147 13.44 -7.25 -9.79
N LEU A 148 13.06 -8.34 -9.13
CA LEU A 148 11.68 -8.71 -8.80
C LEU A 148 11.34 -8.19 -7.40
N TYR A 149 10.24 -7.45 -7.30
CA TYR A 149 9.72 -6.96 -6.02
C TYR A 149 8.62 -7.90 -5.51
N VAL A 150 8.81 -8.46 -4.32
CA VAL A 150 7.85 -9.36 -3.68
C VAL A 150 7.17 -8.61 -2.53
N VAL A 151 5.84 -8.58 -2.57
CA VAL A 151 5.00 -7.90 -1.57
C VAL A 151 4.16 -8.91 -0.78
N PRO A 152 3.80 -8.61 0.47
CA PRO A 152 2.85 -9.43 1.23
C PRO A 152 1.46 -9.47 0.59
N ALA A 153 0.71 -10.54 0.89
CA ALA A 153 -0.71 -10.64 0.56
C ALA A 153 -1.56 -9.76 1.51
N GLY A 154 -2.83 -9.58 1.18
CA GLY A 154 -3.79 -8.92 2.08
C GLY A 154 -3.72 -7.38 2.07
N THR A 155 -4.29 -6.76 3.11
CA THR A 155 -4.49 -5.31 3.19
C THR A 155 -3.49 -4.67 4.14
N LYS A 156 -2.81 -3.61 3.69
CA LYS A 156 -1.91 -2.82 4.51
C LYS A 156 -2.66 -2.13 5.65
N LYS A 157 -2.22 -2.34 6.88
CA LYS A 157 -2.64 -1.61 8.08
C LYS A 157 -1.47 -0.79 8.59
N VAL A 158 -1.77 0.45 8.97
CA VAL A 158 -0.79 1.37 9.57
C VAL A 158 -1.32 1.77 10.94
N LYS A 159 -0.50 1.61 11.97
CA LYS A 159 -0.76 2.10 13.32
C LYS A 159 0.33 3.10 13.69
N SER A 160 -0.08 4.27 14.14
CA SER A 160 0.82 5.32 14.62
C SER A 160 0.59 5.56 16.10
N HIS A 161 1.67 5.73 16.86
CA HIS A 161 1.65 6.18 18.24
C HIS A 161 2.46 7.47 18.36
N SER A 162 1.78 8.56 18.70
CA SER A 162 2.37 9.91 18.72
C SER A 162 2.41 10.47 20.15
N PHE A 163 3.49 11.15 20.52
CA PHE A 163 3.60 11.85 21.81
C PHE A 163 4.58 13.02 21.76
N VAL A 164 4.49 13.90 22.75
CA VAL A 164 5.31 15.11 22.85
C VAL A 164 6.57 14.85 23.66
N LEU A 165 7.69 15.43 23.19
CA LEU A 165 8.95 15.52 23.93
C LEU A 165 9.02 16.88 24.62
N ASP A 166 8.99 16.92 25.95
CA ASP A 166 9.15 18.13 26.74
C ASP A 166 9.91 17.83 28.05
N PRO A 167 11.23 17.55 27.96
CA PRO A 167 12.06 17.30 29.14
C PRO A 167 12.06 18.51 30.10
N SER A 168 11.95 19.73 29.56
CA SER A 168 11.89 20.98 30.32
C SER A 168 10.54 21.28 30.98
N ARG A 169 9.52 20.44 30.77
CA ARG A 169 8.13 20.61 31.26
C ARG A 169 7.51 21.97 30.96
N LYS A 170 7.84 22.58 29.81
CA LYS A 170 7.25 23.85 29.33
C LYS A 170 5.73 23.77 29.18
N LEU A 171 5.20 22.58 28.88
CA LEU A 171 3.76 22.30 28.71
C LEU A 171 3.07 21.87 30.01
N ARG A 172 3.83 21.62 31.10
CA ARG A 172 3.31 21.14 32.39
C ARG A 172 3.99 21.86 33.57
N LYS A 173 3.43 23.00 34.00
CA LYS A 173 4.09 23.88 34.99
C LYS A 173 3.76 23.59 36.47
N ARG A 174 2.97 22.55 36.82
CA ARG A 174 2.81 22.18 38.24
C ARG A 174 4.07 21.48 38.76
N VAL A 175 4.99 22.28 39.28
CA VAL A 175 6.05 21.85 40.18
C VAL A 175 5.38 21.35 41.46
N ARG A 176 5.49 20.05 41.78
CA ARG A 176 5.31 19.61 43.17
C ARG A 176 6.40 20.33 43.97
N ARG A 177 6.03 21.39 44.69
CA ARG A 177 6.88 21.97 45.75
C ARG A 177 6.99 20.90 46.83
N GLY A 178 8.02 20.06 46.72
CA GLY A 178 8.33 19.01 47.66
C GLY A 178 9.78 18.57 47.47
N ALA A 179 10.58 18.87 48.50
CA ALA A 179 11.97 18.50 48.72
C ALA A 179 13.02 19.16 47.79
N GLY A 180 13.86 20.00 48.41
CA GLY A 180 15.11 20.45 47.82
C GLY A 180 15.99 19.25 47.45
N GLY A 181 16.31 19.16 46.18
CA GLY A 181 17.26 18.21 45.62
C GLY A 181 17.84 18.84 44.35
N ASN A 182 19.16 18.77 44.23
CA ASN A 182 19.96 19.35 43.15
C ASN A 182 19.32 19.19 41.76
N GLN A 183 19.49 20.20 40.90
CA GLN A 183 19.09 20.24 39.49
C GLN A 183 19.69 19.06 38.71
N SER A 184 19.11 17.88 38.87
CA SER A 184 19.27 16.77 37.96
C SER A 184 18.54 17.14 36.69
N THR A 185 19.24 17.08 35.56
CA THR A 185 18.67 17.23 34.21
C THR A 185 17.38 16.42 34.14
N VAL A 186 16.23 17.09 34.02
CA VAL A 186 14.93 16.43 34.00
C VAL A 186 14.89 15.54 32.76
N LYS A 187 14.89 14.23 32.99
CA LYS A 187 14.80 13.20 31.96
C LYS A 187 13.32 12.85 31.76
N GLN A 188 12.86 12.88 30.52
CA GLN A 188 11.60 12.25 30.11
C GLN A 188 11.93 10.87 29.55
N SER A 189 11.24 9.84 30.01
CA SER A 189 11.39 8.46 29.53
C SER A 189 10.01 7.92 29.16
N GLU A 190 9.85 7.49 27.92
CA GLU A 190 8.64 6.82 27.43
C GLU A 190 8.99 5.38 27.03
N VAL A 191 8.14 4.43 27.40
CA VAL A 191 8.30 3.00 27.08
C VAL A 191 7.18 2.56 26.16
N ILE A 192 7.56 1.96 25.03
CA ILE A 192 6.65 1.59 23.94
C ILE A 192 6.85 0.12 23.63
N ASP A 193 5.79 -0.65 23.74
CA ASP A 193 5.81 -2.10 23.53
C ASP A 193 5.65 -2.45 22.05
N LEU A 194 6.71 -2.85 21.33
CA LEU A 194 6.65 -3.08 19.88
C LEU A 194 6.10 -4.46 19.48
N ARG A 195 5.21 -5.07 20.27
CA ARG A 195 4.54 -6.33 19.88
C ARG A 195 3.68 -6.14 18.62
N VAL A 196 3.77 -7.10 17.71
CA VAL A 196 2.98 -7.14 16.47
C VAL A 196 1.67 -7.89 16.75
N PRO A 197 0.52 -7.52 16.14
CA PRO A 197 -0.71 -8.30 16.24
C PRO A 197 -0.55 -9.72 15.67
N ASP A 198 -1.19 -10.71 16.29
CA ASP A 198 -1.19 -12.11 15.83
C ASP A 198 -1.80 -12.28 14.42
N GLU A 199 -2.61 -11.32 13.97
CA GLU A 199 -3.24 -11.29 12.64
C GLU A 199 -2.30 -10.80 11.52
N ALA A 200 -1.11 -10.31 11.87
CA ALA A 200 -0.15 -9.80 10.90
C ALA A 200 0.53 -10.94 10.13
N ILE A 201 0.74 -10.74 8.82
CA ILE A 201 1.48 -11.67 7.98
C ILE A 201 2.97 -11.57 8.32
N PRO A 202 3.63 -12.68 8.72
CA PRO A 202 5.05 -12.65 9.08
C PRO A 202 5.95 -12.10 7.96
N GLY A 203 6.88 -11.21 8.32
CA GLY A 203 7.80 -10.55 7.38
C GLY A 203 7.18 -9.37 6.62
N SER A 204 5.89 -9.07 6.84
CA SER A 204 5.22 -7.89 6.27
C SER A 204 5.40 -6.61 7.10
N GLU A 205 5.98 -6.75 8.29
CA GLU A 205 6.06 -5.71 9.29
C GLU A 205 7.16 -4.71 8.98
N LYS A 206 6.85 -3.44 9.20
CA LYS A 206 7.81 -2.34 9.10
C LYS A 206 7.55 -1.37 10.24
N CYS A 207 8.54 -1.17 11.09
CA CYS A 207 8.44 -0.25 12.22
C CYS A 207 9.46 0.87 12.10
N VAL A 208 8.98 2.10 12.24
CA VAL A 208 9.78 3.31 12.01
C VAL A 208 9.46 4.35 13.07
N VAL A 209 10.51 4.93 13.65
CA VAL A 209 10.41 6.05 14.60
C VAL A 209 10.76 7.34 13.88
N ASN A 210 9.80 8.26 13.81
CA ASN A 210 9.94 9.59 13.24
C ASN A 210 10.03 10.61 14.39
N ILE A 211 11.08 11.44 14.40
CA ILE A 211 11.29 12.45 15.45
C ILE A 211 11.57 13.80 14.81
N ILE A 212 10.99 14.85 15.39
CA ILE A 212 11.19 16.22 14.91
C ILE A 212 11.21 17.23 16.08
N GLY A 213 12.02 18.27 15.91
CA GLY A 213 12.39 19.20 16.99
C GLY A 213 11.39 20.32 17.27
N LYS A 214 10.33 20.49 16.44
CA LYS A 214 9.26 21.51 16.62
C LYS A 214 7.89 20.95 16.23
N LEU A 215 6.83 21.42 16.88
CA LEU A 215 5.45 20.92 16.67
C LEU A 215 4.85 21.20 15.26
N PRO A 216 5.05 22.38 14.63
CA PRO A 216 4.57 22.66 13.27
C PRO A 216 5.46 22.08 12.18
N ALA A 217 6.64 21.59 12.56
CA ALA A 217 7.64 21.15 11.61
C ALA A 217 7.18 19.95 10.78
N THR A 218 6.24 19.13 11.28
CA THR A 218 5.62 18.07 10.47
C THR A 218 4.82 18.64 9.30
N THR A 219 4.12 19.75 9.48
CA THR A 219 3.41 20.43 8.38
C THR A 219 4.40 20.98 7.34
N VAL A 220 5.54 21.48 7.80
CA VAL A 220 6.63 21.94 6.92
C VAL A 220 7.26 20.75 6.19
N ASP A 221 7.51 19.63 6.86
CA ASP A 221 8.04 18.40 6.26
C ASP A 221 7.06 17.82 5.22
N MET A 222 5.75 17.83 5.51
CA MET A 222 4.69 17.46 4.56
C MET A 222 4.72 18.34 3.30
N MET A 223 4.87 19.65 3.45
CA MET A 223 4.99 20.59 2.32
C MET A 223 6.20 20.26 1.42
N VAL A 224 7.29 19.79 2.00
CA VAL A 224 8.55 19.51 1.29
C VAL A 224 8.55 18.13 0.64
N LYS A 225 7.98 17.12 1.30
CA LYS A 225 8.06 15.71 0.85
C LYS A 225 6.80 15.17 0.18
N GLY A 226 5.63 15.79 0.37
CA GLY A 226 4.35 15.08 0.17
C GLY A 226 3.23 15.88 -0.51
N LEU A 227 3.47 17.09 -0.98
CA LEU A 227 2.40 17.91 -1.57
C LEU A 227 2.33 17.94 -3.10
N GLU A 228 3.34 17.42 -3.80
CA GLU A 228 3.35 17.35 -5.27
C GLU A 228 2.15 16.52 -5.76
N SER A 229 1.91 15.33 -5.21
CA SER A 229 0.79 14.46 -5.64
C SER A 229 -0.60 15.04 -5.29
N LEU A 230 -0.74 15.73 -4.17
CA LEU A 230 -2.02 16.30 -3.70
C LEU A 230 -2.43 17.56 -4.49
N LEU A 231 -1.46 18.41 -4.89
CA LEU A 231 -1.73 19.63 -5.67
C LEU A 231 -1.61 19.45 -7.19
N ASP A 232 -0.93 18.42 -7.69
CA ASP A 232 -0.89 18.09 -9.11
C ASP A 232 -2.18 17.45 -9.61
N MET A 233 -3.03 16.92 -8.71
CA MET A 233 -4.32 16.33 -9.06
C MET A 233 -5.22 17.26 -9.91
N PRO A 234 -5.46 16.98 -11.20
CA PRO A 234 -6.14 17.92 -12.11
C PRO A 234 -7.64 18.13 -11.81
N THR A 235 -8.30 17.20 -11.11
CA THR A 235 -9.78 17.13 -11.02
C THR A 235 -10.36 17.11 -9.59
N GLY A 236 -9.58 17.42 -8.56
CA GLY A 236 -10.09 17.43 -7.18
C GLY A 236 -11.18 18.50 -6.96
N CYS A 237 -12.20 18.23 -6.16
CA CYS A 237 -13.27 19.21 -5.91
C CYS A 237 -12.74 20.43 -5.14
N CYS A 238 -13.48 21.55 -5.16
CA CYS A 238 -13.04 22.81 -4.56
C CYS A 238 -12.61 22.66 -3.09
N GLU A 239 -13.31 21.83 -2.29
CA GLU A 239 -12.92 21.56 -0.91
C GLU A 239 -11.54 20.92 -0.80
N GLN A 240 -11.21 19.92 -1.62
CA GLN A 240 -9.93 19.22 -1.58
C GLN A 240 -8.77 20.16 -1.86
N VAL A 241 -8.96 21.06 -2.83
CA VAL A 241 -7.99 22.12 -3.12
C VAL A 241 -7.79 23.02 -1.89
N MET A 242 -8.88 23.46 -1.25
CA MET A 242 -8.80 24.29 -0.04
C MET A 242 -8.14 23.58 1.14
N SER A 243 -8.37 22.28 1.26
CA SER A 243 -7.86 21.42 2.33
C SER A 243 -6.36 21.17 2.22
N THR A 244 -5.83 21.28 1.02
CA THR A 244 -4.39 21.23 0.76
C THR A 244 -3.79 22.64 0.90
N LEU A 245 -4.49 23.66 0.42
CA LEU A 245 -4.02 25.05 0.45
C LEU A 245 -3.92 25.62 1.88
N ALA A 246 -4.88 25.33 2.75
CA ALA A 246 -4.94 25.91 4.09
C ALA A 246 -3.75 25.49 5.01
N PRO A 247 -3.36 24.20 5.10
CA PRO A 247 -2.16 23.82 5.84
C PRO A 247 -0.88 24.51 5.35
N ILE A 248 -0.74 24.72 4.04
CA ILE A 248 0.43 25.41 3.45
C ILE A 248 0.46 26.87 3.89
N THR A 249 -0.68 27.57 3.85
CA THR A 249 -0.73 28.98 4.26
C THR A 249 -0.40 29.13 5.75
N TYR A 250 -0.88 28.23 6.62
CA TYR A 250 -0.54 28.22 8.04
C TYR A 250 0.95 27.92 8.29
N ALA A 251 1.51 26.93 7.58
CA ALA A 251 2.93 26.60 7.68
C ALA A 251 3.82 27.77 7.21
N MET A 252 3.45 28.42 6.10
CA MET A 252 4.16 29.58 5.58
C MET A 252 4.09 30.75 6.57
N ARG A 253 2.93 30.98 7.21
CA ARG A 253 2.78 32.02 8.24
C ARG A 253 3.67 31.74 9.45
N TYR A 254 3.71 30.50 9.92
CA TYR A 254 4.61 30.09 10.99
C TYR A 254 6.08 30.34 10.63
N LEU A 255 6.53 29.92 9.45
CA LEU A 255 7.90 30.14 8.99
C LEU A 255 8.25 31.63 8.84
N ASN A 256 7.29 32.44 8.37
CA ASN A 256 7.46 33.88 8.23
C ASN A 256 7.64 34.57 9.58
N VAL A 257 6.73 34.31 10.54
CA VAL A 257 6.76 34.96 11.86
C VAL A 257 7.92 34.45 12.73
N SER A 258 8.31 33.18 12.60
CA SER A 258 9.45 32.61 13.33
C SER A 258 10.81 33.01 12.76
N GLY A 259 10.85 33.68 11.59
CA GLY A 259 12.10 34.03 10.90
C GLY A 259 12.83 32.84 10.29
N GLN A 260 12.18 31.68 10.14
CA GLN A 260 12.76 30.45 9.60
C GLN A 260 12.50 30.25 8.09
N LEU A 261 11.90 31.24 7.42
CA LEU A 261 11.56 31.18 6.01
C LEU A 261 12.80 31.35 5.11
N THR A 262 13.30 30.23 4.57
CA THR A 262 14.37 30.26 3.55
C THR A 262 13.81 30.56 2.15
N ASN A 263 14.64 31.05 1.24
CA ASN A 263 14.24 31.28 -0.17
C ASN A 263 13.67 30.01 -0.82
N LYS A 264 14.29 28.85 -0.56
CA LYS A 264 13.80 27.54 -1.04
C LYS A 264 12.36 27.27 -0.61
N TYR A 265 12.04 27.44 0.68
CA TYR A 265 10.69 27.21 1.19
C TYR A 265 9.71 28.28 0.70
N LYS A 266 10.17 29.53 0.58
CA LYS A 266 9.36 30.64 0.07
C LYS A 266 8.91 30.42 -1.37
N ASP A 267 9.84 30.03 -2.26
CA ASP A 267 9.53 29.82 -3.67
C ASP A 267 8.62 28.60 -3.86
N LEU A 268 8.89 27.52 -3.11
CA LEU A 268 8.05 26.33 -3.10
C LEU A 268 6.62 26.62 -2.59
N ALA A 269 6.49 27.33 -1.46
CA ALA A 269 5.19 27.71 -0.92
C ALA A 269 4.43 28.62 -1.89
N LYS A 270 5.09 29.61 -2.46
CA LYS A 270 4.48 30.51 -3.46
C LYS A 270 4.01 29.75 -4.69
N HIS A 271 4.79 28.78 -5.19
CA HIS A 271 4.39 27.94 -6.31
C HIS A 271 3.07 27.21 -6.01
N TYR A 272 3.01 26.53 -4.87
CA TYR A 272 1.82 25.77 -4.47
C TYR A 272 0.60 26.64 -4.17
N ILE A 273 0.80 27.78 -3.50
CA ILE A 273 -0.31 28.70 -3.20
C ILE A 273 -0.85 29.30 -4.51
N ARG A 274 0.01 29.72 -5.46
CA ARG A 274 -0.44 30.20 -6.79
C ARG A 274 -1.25 29.15 -7.52
N LYS A 275 -0.74 27.92 -7.58
CA LYS A 275 -1.43 26.78 -8.24
C LYS A 275 -2.77 26.48 -7.57
N GLY A 276 -2.82 26.49 -6.25
CA GLY A 276 -4.05 26.31 -5.48
C GLY A 276 -5.07 27.41 -5.74
N ILE A 277 -4.65 28.68 -5.73
CA ILE A 277 -5.52 29.83 -6.03
C ILE A 277 -6.09 29.73 -7.44
N GLN A 278 -5.27 29.47 -8.46
CA GLN A 278 -5.74 29.32 -9.84
C GLN A 278 -6.79 28.22 -9.99
N LYS A 279 -6.62 27.09 -9.30
CA LYS A 279 -7.62 26.02 -9.26
C LYS A 279 -8.91 26.44 -8.56
N VAL A 280 -8.83 27.13 -7.42
CA VAL A 280 -10.00 27.62 -6.68
C VAL A 280 -10.77 28.65 -7.51
N LEU A 281 -10.07 29.54 -8.21
CA LEU A 281 -10.67 30.53 -9.10
C LEU A 281 -11.43 29.88 -10.27
N ALA A 282 -11.02 28.70 -10.73
CA ALA A 282 -11.77 27.95 -11.74
C ALA A 282 -13.16 27.50 -11.25
N TYR A 283 -13.35 27.33 -9.92
CA TYR A 283 -14.64 27.00 -9.29
C TYR A 283 -15.49 28.24 -8.96
N ARG A 284 -14.95 29.45 -9.12
CA ARG A 284 -15.66 30.70 -8.85
C ARG A 284 -16.80 30.90 -9.86
N LYS A 285 -17.95 31.33 -9.36
CA LYS A 285 -19.10 31.75 -10.17
C LYS A 285 -19.17 33.27 -10.34
N ASP A 286 -20.00 33.73 -11.27
CA ASP A 286 -20.14 35.14 -11.62
C ASP A 286 -20.63 36.01 -10.45
N ASP A 287 -21.40 35.42 -9.52
CA ASP A 287 -21.88 36.08 -8.30
C ASP A 287 -20.85 36.10 -7.15
N GLY A 288 -19.65 35.56 -7.37
CA GLY A 288 -18.57 35.47 -6.39
C GLY A 288 -18.69 34.28 -5.43
N SER A 289 -19.69 33.41 -5.60
CA SER A 289 -19.91 32.24 -4.74
C SER A 289 -19.14 31.00 -5.21
N TYR A 290 -18.98 30.03 -4.31
CA TYR A 290 -18.28 28.76 -4.57
C TYR A 290 -19.19 27.57 -4.30
N GLY A 291 -19.11 26.57 -5.19
CA GLY A 291 -19.69 25.23 -5.02
C GLY A 291 -18.59 24.16 -5.05
N LEU A 292 -18.93 22.92 -4.75
CA LEU A 292 -17.99 21.78 -4.84
C LEU A 292 -17.37 21.67 -6.24
N TYR A 293 -18.21 21.87 -7.26
CA TYR A 293 -17.83 22.07 -8.66
C TYR A 293 -18.59 23.26 -9.23
N LYS A 294 -18.14 23.80 -10.37
CA LYS A 294 -18.73 25.00 -10.99
C LYS A 294 -20.22 24.85 -11.32
N HIS A 295 -20.65 23.65 -11.71
CA HIS A 295 -22.04 23.34 -12.09
C HIS A 295 -22.94 22.97 -10.90
N TYR A 296 -22.36 22.64 -9.74
CA TYR A 296 -23.13 22.36 -8.52
C TYR A 296 -23.63 23.65 -7.87
N HIS A 297 -24.69 23.57 -7.05
CA HIS A 297 -25.16 24.72 -6.26
C HIS A 297 -24.08 25.26 -5.32
N SER A 298 -24.08 26.58 -5.14
CA SER A 298 -23.14 27.25 -4.24
C SER A 298 -23.49 26.96 -2.80
N THR A 299 -22.50 26.98 -1.90
CA THR A 299 -22.75 26.71 -0.48
C THR A 299 -22.17 27.81 0.40
N ILE A 300 -22.89 28.15 1.47
CA ILE A 300 -22.48 29.19 2.43
C ILE A 300 -21.16 28.79 3.09
N TRP A 301 -21.04 27.55 3.53
CA TRP A 301 -19.86 27.08 4.25
C TRP A 301 -18.60 27.08 3.37
N LEU A 302 -18.67 26.51 2.16
CA LEU A 302 -17.49 26.45 1.29
C LEU A 302 -17.07 27.85 0.84
N THR A 303 -18.03 28.72 0.51
CA THR A 303 -17.75 30.12 0.16
C THR A 303 -17.07 30.85 1.32
N ALA A 304 -17.50 30.63 2.56
CA ALA A 304 -16.85 31.18 3.76
C ALA A 304 -15.44 30.59 3.97
N PHE A 305 -15.27 29.28 3.78
CA PHE A 305 -13.97 28.62 3.93
C PHE A 305 -12.94 29.13 2.89
N VAL A 306 -13.37 29.28 1.62
CA VAL A 306 -12.56 29.87 0.55
C VAL A 306 -12.18 31.31 0.90
N ALA A 307 -13.15 32.15 1.29
CA ALA A 307 -12.91 33.56 1.64
C ALA A 307 -11.91 33.70 2.80
N LYS A 308 -12.02 32.85 3.82
CA LYS A 308 -11.10 32.79 4.97
C LYS A 308 -9.66 32.52 4.52
N VAL A 309 -9.42 31.41 3.83
CA VAL A 309 -8.07 30.96 3.49
C VAL A 309 -7.43 31.87 2.44
N LEU A 310 -8.20 32.32 1.43
CA LEU A 310 -7.72 33.29 0.45
C LEU A 310 -7.35 34.62 1.14
N GLY A 311 -8.16 35.09 2.09
CA GLY A 311 -7.87 36.28 2.88
C GLY A 311 -6.55 36.18 3.66
N GLN A 312 -6.28 35.01 4.27
CA GLN A 312 -5.02 34.75 4.97
C GLN A 312 -3.81 34.65 4.02
N SER A 313 -4.00 34.11 2.81
CA SER A 313 -2.94 33.97 1.81
C SER A 313 -2.42 35.30 1.25
N ARG A 314 -3.19 36.40 1.41
CA ARG A 314 -2.82 37.75 0.93
C ARG A 314 -1.52 38.27 1.53
N GLU A 315 -1.18 37.83 2.74
CA GLU A 315 0.05 38.25 3.43
C GLU A 315 1.33 37.89 2.65
N PHE A 316 1.25 36.97 1.69
CA PHE A 316 2.40 36.46 0.95
C PHE A 316 2.64 37.14 -0.41
N GLY A 317 1.86 38.16 -0.77
CA GLY A 317 2.08 39.03 -1.93
C GLY A 317 2.02 38.26 -3.26
N LEU A 318 0.83 37.76 -3.60
CA LEU A 318 0.54 37.16 -4.90
C LEU A 318 -0.18 38.20 -5.78
N ASP A 319 0.37 38.46 -6.97
CA ASP A 319 0.05 39.59 -7.86
C ASP A 319 -1.36 39.53 -8.51
N GLU A 320 -2.13 38.47 -8.27
CA GLU A 320 -3.52 38.34 -8.73
C GLU A 320 -4.46 38.91 -7.66
N ASP A 321 -4.95 40.15 -7.83
CA ASP A 321 -5.70 40.92 -6.83
C ASP A 321 -6.81 40.13 -6.10
N PRO A 322 -6.53 39.52 -4.93
CA PRO A 322 -7.50 38.70 -4.21
C PRO A 322 -8.55 39.57 -3.53
N SER A 323 -8.37 40.89 -3.50
CA SER A 323 -9.19 41.83 -2.74
C SER A 323 -10.62 41.84 -3.29
N ASN A 324 -10.77 41.95 -4.62
CA ASN A 324 -12.08 41.89 -5.26
C ASN A 324 -12.67 40.47 -5.19
N VAL A 325 -11.85 39.43 -5.36
CA VAL A 325 -12.30 38.04 -5.28
C VAL A 325 -12.86 37.70 -3.90
N VAL A 326 -12.09 37.95 -2.84
CA VAL A 326 -12.48 37.68 -1.45
C VAL A 326 -13.67 38.55 -1.04
N CYS A 327 -13.64 39.85 -1.34
CA CYS A 327 -14.75 40.73 -0.98
C CYS A 327 -16.04 40.42 -1.75
N SER A 328 -15.97 39.92 -3.00
CA SER A 328 -17.15 39.46 -3.73
C SER A 328 -17.81 38.26 -3.05
N ALA A 329 -17.02 37.30 -2.57
CA ALA A 329 -17.51 36.15 -1.81
C ALA A 329 -18.13 36.58 -0.47
N VAL A 330 -17.49 37.50 0.26
CA VAL A 330 -18.03 38.05 1.51
C VAL A 330 -19.33 38.82 1.26
N LYS A 331 -19.43 39.61 0.18
CA LYS A 331 -20.65 40.31 -0.20
C LYS A 331 -21.79 39.36 -0.57
N TRP A 332 -21.46 38.22 -1.19
CA TRP A 332 -22.46 37.18 -1.43
C TRP A 332 -22.96 36.57 -0.10
N LEU A 333 -22.06 36.33 0.86
CA LEU A 333 -22.42 35.83 2.19
C LEU A 333 -23.33 36.83 2.94
N THR A 334 -23.05 38.13 2.93
CA THR A 334 -23.89 39.12 3.64
C THR A 334 -25.34 39.12 3.15
N ARG A 335 -25.57 38.87 1.85
CA ARG A 335 -26.92 38.74 1.26
C ARG A 335 -27.69 37.50 1.72
N LYS A 336 -26.98 36.47 2.22
CA LYS A 336 -27.56 35.22 2.72
C LYS A 336 -27.87 35.26 4.23
N GLN A 337 -27.51 36.34 4.92
CA GLN A 337 -27.77 36.49 6.35
C GLN A 337 -29.25 36.77 6.63
N GLN A 338 -29.82 36.14 7.64
CA GLN A 338 -31.20 36.38 8.07
C GLN A 338 -31.33 37.68 8.86
N GLN A 339 -32.58 38.14 9.03
CA GLN A 339 -32.89 39.34 9.83
C GLN A 339 -32.42 39.22 11.28
N ASN A 340 -32.50 38.02 11.86
CA ASN A 340 -32.03 37.73 13.21
C ASN A 340 -30.50 37.57 13.32
N GLY A 341 -29.75 37.79 12.24
CA GLY A 341 -28.28 37.65 12.20
C GLY A 341 -27.76 36.24 11.93
N ALA A 342 -28.62 35.22 11.90
CA ALA A 342 -28.22 33.83 11.70
C ALA A 342 -27.98 33.47 10.23
N PHE A 343 -27.10 32.50 10.02
CA PHE A 343 -26.96 31.78 8.75
C PHE A 343 -27.60 30.41 8.88
N THR A 344 -28.53 30.08 7.99
CA THR A 344 -29.14 28.75 7.93
C THR A 344 -28.47 27.94 6.82
N PRO A 345 -28.03 26.71 7.11
CA PRO A 345 -27.53 25.82 6.07
C PRO A 345 -28.64 25.59 5.04
N GLU A 346 -28.32 25.83 3.77
CA GLU A 346 -29.23 25.51 2.67
C GLU A 346 -29.44 23.98 2.67
N ARG A 347 -30.70 23.52 2.64
CA ARG A 347 -31.03 22.08 2.52
C ARG A 347 -30.66 21.61 1.12
N ILE A 348 -29.39 21.27 0.93
CA ILE A 348 -28.90 20.71 -0.31
C ILE A 348 -29.04 19.19 -0.19
N PHE A 349 -29.86 18.58 -1.03
CA PHE A 349 -30.11 17.12 -1.08
C PHE A 349 -28.89 16.30 -1.51
N THR A 350 -27.71 16.91 -1.62
CA THR A 350 -26.45 16.23 -1.87
C THR A 350 -25.81 15.91 -0.51
N CYS A 351 -25.94 14.66 -0.05
CA CYS A 351 -25.38 14.20 1.23
C CYS A 351 -23.85 14.38 1.38
N ASN A 352 -23.14 14.75 0.31
CA ASN A 352 -21.75 15.23 0.37
C ASN A 352 -21.60 16.40 1.34
N TYR A 353 -22.55 17.35 1.30
CA TYR A 353 -22.44 18.60 2.04
C TYR A 353 -22.46 18.41 3.57
N ASP A 354 -23.33 17.53 4.09
CA ASP A 354 -23.46 17.28 5.53
C ASP A 354 -22.23 16.63 6.18
N ILE A 355 -21.31 16.09 5.37
CA ILE A 355 -20.06 15.46 5.84
C ILE A 355 -18.86 16.40 5.63
N CYS A 356 -18.85 17.20 4.55
CA CYS A 356 -17.86 18.29 4.34
C CYS A 356 -17.83 19.29 5.50
N LEU A 357 -19.00 19.54 6.10
CA LEU A 357 -19.18 20.48 7.21
C LEU A 357 -18.49 20.06 8.52
N GLY A 358 -17.99 18.83 8.66
CA GLY A 358 -17.48 18.33 9.93
C GLY A 358 -18.54 18.43 11.04
N GLY A 359 -18.24 19.12 12.14
CA GLY A 359 -19.22 19.44 13.19
C GLY A 359 -20.16 20.64 12.88
N VAL A 360 -19.96 21.36 11.76
CA VAL A 360 -20.66 22.61 11.41
C VAL A 360 -22.04 22.34 10.78
N LYS A 361 -22.92 21.60 11.46
CA LYS A 361 -24.19 21.12 10.88
C LYS A 361 -25.42 21.97 11.18
N ASN A 362 -25.34 22.82 12.20
CA ASN A 362 -26.49 23.52 12.75
C ASN A 362 -26.39 25.02 12.49
N ARG A 363 -27.52 25.74 12.53
CA ARG A 363 -27.58 27.20 12.37
C ARG A 363 -26.56 27.95 13.25
N LYS A 364 -26.40 27.48 14.50
CA LYS A 364 -25.46 28.05 15.48
C LYS A 364 -24.00 27.92 15.04
N THR A 365 -23.58 26.70 14.67
CA THR A 365 -22.20 26.42 14.27
C THR A 365 -21.86 27.04 12.93
N LEU A 366 -22.78 27.04 11.96
CA LEU A 366 -22.60 27.72 10.68
C LEU A 366 -22.45 29.24 10.86
N THR A 367 -23.27 29.85 11.72
CA THR A 367 -23.16 31.29 12.00
C THR A 367 -21.83 31.64 12.65
N ALA A 368 -21.36 30.84 13.61
CA ALA A 368 -20.04 31.00 14.22
C ALA A 368 -18.91 30.86 13.19
N PHE A 369 -18.97 29.85 12.31
CA PHE A 369 -17.98 29.65 11.26
C PHE A 369 -17.93 30.81 10.25
N VAL A 370 -19.09 31.28 9.79
CA VAL A 370 -19.18 32.41 8.86
C VAL A 370 -18.65 33.70 9.52
N LEU A 371 -18.94 33.92 10.80
CA LEU A 371 -18.37 35.03 11.57
C LEU A 371 -16.83 34.98 11.59
N ILE A 372 -16.25 33.82 11.90
CA ILE A 372 -14.80 33.60 11.87
C ILE A 372 -14.24 33.93 10.47
N ALA A 373 -14.86 33.40 9.42
CA ALA A 373 -14.43 33.63 8.05
C ALA A 373 -14.51 35.09 7.63
N MET A 374 -15.57 35.81 8.00
CA MET A 374 -15.71 37.24 7.69
C MET A 374 -14.59 38.06 8.36
N ILE A 375 -14.25 37.76 9.61
CA ILE A 375 -13.16 38.45 10.33
C ILE A 375 -11.80 38.12 9.71
N GLU A 376 -11.51 36.84 9.48
CA GLU A 376 -10.21 36.38 8.97
C GLU A 376 -10.00 36.70 7.48
N SER A 377 -11.06 36.95 6.71
CA SER A 377 -10.98 37.34 5.29
C SER A 377 -10.32 38.71 5.06
N ARG A 378 -10.20 39.56 6.09
CA ARG A 378 -9.69 40.94 6.03
C ARG A 378 -10.38 41.80 4.95
N CYS A 379 -11.67 41.56 4.69
CA CYS A 379 -12.50 42.43 3.85
C CYS A 379 -13.25 43.46 4.72
N HIS A 380 -12.97 44.75 4.55
CA HIS A 380 -13.45 45.82 5.43
C HIS A 380 -14.47 46.73 4.74
N ASN A 381 -15.66 46.19 4.47
CA ASN A 381 -16.78 46.98 3.93
C ASN A 381 -17.81 47.29 5.03
N THR A 382 -18.56 48.39 4.88
CA THR A 382 -19.63 48.79 5.83
C THR A 382 -20.69 47.70 5.99
N GLU A 383 -21.12 47.09 4.89
CA GLU A 383 -22.05 45.94 4.88
C GLU A 383 -21.50 44.76 5.69
N THR A 384 -20.21 44.45 5.55
CA THR A 384 -19.54 43.35 6.28
C THR A 384 -19.48 43.63 7.77
N ARG A 385 -19.15 44.85 8.19
CA ARG A 385 -19.14 45.23 9.62
C ARG A 385 -20.52 45.10 10.26
N LEU A 386 -21.56 45.51 9.55
CA LEU A 386 -22.95 45.37 10.01
C LEU A 386 -23.36 43.90 10.10
N ALA A 387 -22.97 43.07 9.13
CA ALA A 387 -23.22 41.64 9.14
C ALA A 387 -22.52 40.92 10.31
N ILE A 388 -21.27 41.30 10.60
CA ILE A 388 -20.50 40.82 11.77
C ILE A 388 -21.22 41.18 13.07
N ALA A 389 -21.63 42.44 13.25
CA ALA A 389 -22.33 42.88 14.45
C ALA A 389 -23.63 42.09 14.67
N LYS A 390 -24.44 41.89 13.62
CA LYS A 390 -25.66 41.07 13.68
C LYS A 390 -25.38 39.62 14.06
N ALA A 391 -24.33 39.02 13.51
CA ALA A 391 -23.95 37.64 13.82
C ALA A 391 -23.47 37.50 15.28
N VAL A 392 -22.73 38.49 15.80
CA VAL A 392 -22.32 38.53 17.21
C VAL A 392 -23.54 38.61 18.13
N THR A 393 -24.48 39.52 17.86
CA THR A 393 -25.73 39.64 18.65
C THR A 393 -26.53 38.34 18.67
N TYR A 394 -26.62 37.65 17.52
CA TYR A 394 -27.27 36.33 17.46
C TYR A 394 -26.58 35.30 18.35
N LEU A 395 -25.24 35.18 18.24
CA LEU A 395 -24.47 34.21 19.02
C LEU A 395 -24.50 34.52 20.52
N ASP A 396 -24.52 35.80 20.92
CA ASP A 396 -24.68 36.22 22.31
C ASP A 396 -26.02 35.75 22.89
N GLY A 397 -27.12 35.89 22.13
CA GLY A 397 -28.43 35.39 22.53
C GLY A 397 -28.50 33.86 22.68
N VAL A 398 -27.68 33.14 21.91
CA VAL A 398 -27.62 31.67 21.92
C VAL A 398 -26.84 31.12 23.13
N LEU A 399 -26.00 31.91 23.81
CA LEU A 399 -25.18 31.48 24.95
C LEU A 399 -25.99 31.01 26.18
N LEU A 400 -27.28 31.31 26.25
CA LEU A 400 -28.16 30.93 27.35
C LEU A 400 -28.62 29.46 27.29
N GLU A 401 -28.43 28.78 26.16
CA GLU A 401 -28.86 27.41 25.95
C GLU A 401 -27.77 26.38 26.31
N HIS A 402 -28.16 25.14 26.62
CA HIS A 402 -27.22 24.04 26.81
C HIS A 402 -26.68 23.55 25.46
N HIS A 403 -25.36 23.58 25.28
CA HIS A 403 -24.71 23.23 24.01
C HIS A 403 -23.81 22.00 24.15
N ARG A 404 -23.64 21.28 23.03
CA ARG A 404 -22.60 20.26 22.89
C ARG A 404 -21.21 20.92 22.86
N ALA A 405 -20.19 20.17 23.24
CA ALA A 405 -18.81 20.65 23.30
C ALA A 405 -18.31 21.30 22.00
N HIS A 406 -18.60 20.70 20.83
CA HIS A 406 -18.24 21.28 19.53
C HIS A 406 -18.85 22.67 19.31
N THR A 407 -20.16 22.79 19.55
CA THR A 407 -20.89 24.06 19.40
C THR A 407 -20.35 25.12 20.36
N ALA A 408 -20.06 24.75 21.61
CA ALA A 408 -19.45 25.68 22.57
C ALA A 408 -18.05 26.14 22.13
N ALA A 409 -17.22 25.23 21.60
CA ALA A 409 -15.85 25.55 21.18
C ALA A 409 -15.81 26.55 20.01
N ILE A 410 -16.60 26.31 18.96
CA ILE A 410 -16.61 27.21 17.80
C ILE A 410 -17.22 28.57 18.13
N ILE A 411 -18.26 28.63 18.98
CA ILE A 411 -18.86 29.90 19.43
C ILE A 411 -17.88 30.67 20.31
N ALA A 412 -17.21 30.00 21.26
CA ALA A 412 -16.22 30.64 22.11
C ALA A 412 -15.06 31.22 21.29
N TYR A 413 -14.58 30.50 20.27
CA TYR A 413 -13.57 31.02 19.37
C TYR A 413 -14.08 32.22 18.55
N ALA A 414 -15.26 32.12 17.95
CA ALA A 414 -15.83 33.19 17.13
C ALA A 414 -16.06 34.49 17.92
N LEU A 415 -16.59 34.39 19.14
CA LEU A 415 -16.82 35.54 20.03
C LEU A 415 -15.51 36.11 20.60
N ALA A 416 -14.52 35.27 20.89
CA ALA A 416 -13.19 35.73 21.30
C ALA A 416 -12.49 36.49 20.15
N LEU A 417 -12.63 36.00 18.91
CA LEU A 417 -12.05 36.64 17.72
C LEU A 417 -12.76 37.96 17.37
N ALA A 418 -14.06 38.05 17.59
CA ALA A 418 -14.86 39.27 17.39
C ALA A 418 -14.73 40.30 18.53
N ASP A 419 -13.94 39.98 19.57
CA ASP A 419 -13.79 40.78 20.79
C ASP A 419 -15.12 41.12 21.49
N SER A 420 -16.08 40.18 21.50
CA SER A 420 -17.40 40.38 22.13
C SER A 420 -17.28 40.52 23.66
N PRO A 421 -18.12 41.34 24.31
CA PRO A 421 -18.20 41.40 25.78
C PRO A 421 -18.52 40.03 26.42
N SER A 422 -19.23 39.16 25.71
CA SER A 422 -19.61 37.83 26.20
C SER A 422 -18.50 36.78 26.06
N LYS A 423 -17.32 37.12 25.51
CA LYS A 423 -16.22 36.17 25.26
C LYS A 423 -15.80 35.38 26.51
N ILE A 424 -15.83 36.02 27.68
CA ILE A 424 -15.48 35.39 28.97
C ILE A 424 -16.54 34.35 29.35
N ARG A 425 -17.83 34.67 29.18
CA ARG A 425 -18.94 33.76 29.47
C ARG A 425 -18.92 32.55 28.54
N ALA A 426 -18.68 32.78 27.25
CA ALA A 426 -18.54 31.70 26.26
C ALA A 426 -17.35 30.79 26.60
N ASN A 427 -16.23 31.37 27.06
CA ASN A 427 -15.07 30.61 27.51
C ASN A 427 -15.36 29.77 28.75
N ALA A 428 -16.06 30.33 29.75
CA ALA A 428 -16.43 29.60 30.96
C ALA A 428 -17.27 28.35 30.64
N MET A 429 -18.24 28.50 29.73
CA MET A 429 -19.04 27.38 29.22
C MET A 429 -18.17 26.32 28.54
N LEU A 430 -17.21 26.74 27.71
CA LEU A 430 -16.30 25.80 27.07
C LEU A 430 -15.44 25.05 28.08
N THR A 431 -14.88 25.75 29.08
CA THR A 431 -14.01 25.14 30.09
C THR A 431 -14.74 24.16 31.01
N ASP A 432 -16.03 24.36 31.25
CA ASP A 432 -16.88 23.45 32.04
C ASP A 432 -17.04 22.08 31.36
N LEU A 433 -17.03 22.06 30.03
CA LEU A 433 -17.13 20.83 29.23
C LEU A 433 -15.78 20.12 29.01
N ALA A 434 -14.69 20.66 29.56
CA ALA A 434 -13.34 20.13 29.34
C ALA A 434 -13.05 18.91 30.22
N LYS A 435 -12.47 17.85 29.64
CA LYS A 435 -11.92 16.72 30.40
C LYS A 435 -10.41 16.89 30.53
N TYR A 436 -9.89 16.79 31.76
CA TYR A 436 -8.46 16.87 32.04
C TYR A 436 -7.97 15.56 32.67
N GLU A 437 -6.93 14.97 32.08
CA GLU A 437 -6.23 13.79 32.57
C GLU A 437 -4.88 14.21 33.17
N GLU A 438 -4.77 14.11 34.49
CA GLU A 438 -3.62 14.65 35.22
C GLU A 438 -2.34 13.85 34.97
N ASP A 439 -2.41 12.52 34.89
CA ASP A 439 -1.22 11.66 34.71
C ASP A 439 -0.48 11.95 33.41
N SER A 440 -1.24 12.01 32.31
CA SER A 440 -0.75 12.25 30.95
C SER A 440 -0.66 13.73 30.57
N ASN A 441 -1.12 14.64 31.43
CA ASN A 441 -1.25 16.08 31.14
C ASN A 441 -2.01 16.35 29.83
N MET A 442 -3.14 15.66 29.64
CA MET A 442 -3.96 15.77 28.44
C MET A 442 -5.28 16.47 28.75
N ARG A 443 -5.64 17.46 27.93
CA ARG A 443 -6.95 18.14 28.01
C ARG A 443 -7.66 18.08 26.68
N TYR A 444 -8.92 17.66 26.69
CA TYR A 444 -9.71 17.50 25.48
C TYR A 444 -11.22 17.60 25.75
N TRP A 445 -11.99 17.66 24.66
CA TRP A 445 -13.44 17.78 24.71
C TRP A 445 -14.10 16.53 24.09
N PRO A 446 -14.67 15.63 24.91
CA PRO A 446 -15.25 14.37 24.42
C PRO A 446 -16.62 14.57 23.76
N THR A 447 -17.00 13.61 22.91
CA THR A 447 -18.37 13.48 22.39
C THR A 447 -19.29 12.78 23.40
N GLN A 448 -20.54 13.26 23.57
CA GLN A 448 -21.47 12.76 24.62
C GLN A 448 -21.84 11.26 24.54
N ASN A 449 -21.49 10.54 23.46
CA ASN A 449 -21.67 9.08 23.33
C ASN A 449 -20.37 8.29 23.58
N GLY A 450 -19.53 8.75 24.50
CA GLY A 450 -18.44 7.95 25.06
C GLY A 450 -18.96 7.00 26.14
N GLY A 451 -19.79 6.02 25.77
CA GLY A 451 -20.09 4.90 26.66
C GLY A 451 -18.78 4.28 27.13
N ARG A 452 -18.67 4.03 28.45
CA ARG A 452 -17.59 3.24 29.05
C ARG A 452 -17.44 1.94 28.25
N SER A 453 -16.44 1.84 27.38
CA SER A 453 -16.01 0.54 26.89
C SER A 453 -15.38 -0.18 28.08
N SER A 454 -16.08 -1.22 28.51
CA SER A 454 -15.74 -2.16 29.56
C SER A 454 -14.27 -2.61 29.53
N GLN A 455 -13.74 -2.81 30.75
CA GLN A 455 -12.58 -3.65 31.12
C GLN A 455 -11.96 -4.43 29.95
N GLN A 456 -10.78 -3.99 29.51
CA GLN A 456 -9.93 -4.78 28.61
C GLN A 456 -9.19 -5.87 29.39
N SER A 457 -9.24 -7.08 28.83
CA SER A 457 -8.49 -8.24 29.25
C SER A 457 -6.98 -8.02 29.11
N HIS A 458 -6.23 -8.52 30.10
CA HIS A 458 -4.77 -8.37 30.29
C HIS A 458 -3.86 -9.06 29.24
N ARG A 459 -4.29 -9.25 27.98
CA ARG A 459 -3.48 -9.95 26.96
C ARG A 459 -3.10 -9.12 25.74
N LYS A 460 -3.58 -7.88 25.60
CA LYS A 460 -3.29 -7.03 24.43
C LYS A 460 -2.44 -5.81 24.82
N PRO A 461 -1.43 -5.40 24.02
CA PRO A 461 -0.56 -4.27 24.34
C PRO A 461 -1.35 -2.95 24.57
N PRO A 462 -1.05 -2.16 25.62
CA PRO A 462 -1.92 -1.07 26.08
C PRO A 462 -2.12 0.09 25.09
N TRP A 463 -1.19 0.33 24.16
CA TRP A 463 -1.27 1.42 23.20
C TRP A 463 -2.02 1.03 21.91
N PHE A 464 -2.25 -0.26 21.66
CA PHE A 464 -2.92 -0.75 20.45
C PHE A 464 -4.41 -0.40 20.36
N TYR A 465 -5.04 -0.06 21.48
CA TYR A 465 -6.46 0.28 21.58
C TYR A 465 -6.73 1.57 22.37
N LYS A 466 -5.69 2.34 22.70
CA LYS A 466 -5.85 3.59 23.45
C LYS A 466 -6.46 4.64 22.52
N HIS A 467 -7.79 4.77 22.59
CA HIS A 467 -8.66 5.72 21.88
C HIS A 467 -8.34 5.89 20.39
N MET A 468 -9.11 5.24 19.50
CA MET A 468 -9.21 5.72 18.12
C MET A 468 -9.62 7.21 18.19
N PRO A 469 -8.85 8.15 17.60
CA PRO A 469 -9.25 9.54 17.59
C PRO A 469 -10.63 9.62 16.92
N LYS A 470 -11.49 10.50 17.38
CA LYS A 470 -12.72 10.84 16.63
C LYS A 470 -12.47 12.18 15.97
N ALA A 471 -12.72 12.28 14.67
CA ALA A 471 -12.49 13.51 13.91
C ALA A 471 -13.16 14.73 14.56
N LEU A 472 -14.39 14.56 15.07
CA LEU A 472 -15.13 15.63 15.75
C LEU A 472 -14.49 16.07 17.08
N GLU A 473 -13.84 15.17 17.82
CA GLU A 473 -13.15 15.51 19.08
C GLU A 473 -11.87 16.30 18.80
N VAL A 474 -11.15 15.94 17.74
CA VAL A 474 -9.97 16.68 17.26
C VAL A 474 -10.37 18.08 16.79
N GLU A 475 -11.42 18.19 15.97
CA GLU A 475 -11.95 19.48 15.51
C GLU A 475 -12.38 20.37 16.68
N THR A 476 -13.16 19.82 17.63
CA THR A 476 -13.62 20.55 18.82
C THR A 476 -12.45 21.06 19.66
N THR A 477 -11.47 20.18 19.90
CA THR A 477 -10.30 20.51 20.72
C THR A 477 -9.38 21.51 20.01
N GLY A 478 -9.31 21.48 18.68
CA GLY A 478 -8.61 22.48 17.87
C GLY A 478 -9.23 23.88 17.97
N TYR A 479 -10.56 23.99 17.86
CA TYR A 479 -11.27 25.26 18.10
C TYR A 479 -11.10 25.75 19.54
N ALA A 480 -11.15 24.83 20.51
CA ALA A 480 -10.93 25.17 21.90
C ALA A 480 -9.52 25.75 22.13
N LEU A 481 -8.49 25.14 21.53
CA LEU A 481 -7.12 25.68 21.56
C LEU A 481 -7.06 27.09 20.98
N LEU A 482 -7.64 27.32 19.80
CA LEU A 482 -7.70 28.64 19.19
C LEU A 482 -8.40 29.67 20.08
N ALA A 483 -9.53 29.31 20.72
CA ALA A 483 -10.23 30.18 21.66
C ALA A 483 -9.34 30.57 22.86
N GLN A 484 -8.66 29.60 23.48
CA GLN A 484 -7.75 29.86 24.62
C GLN A 484 -6.58 30.75 24.21
N LEU A 485 -6.01 30.51 23.02
CA LEU A 485 -4.92 31.32 22.49
C LEU A 485 -5.35 32.76 22.24
N THR A 486 -6.54 32.99 21.67
CA THR A 486 -7.07 34.34 21.43
C THR A 486 -7.31 35.09 22.74
N LEU A 487 -7.74 34.39 23.80
CA LEU A 487 -7.93 34.94 25.14
C LEU A 487 -6.62 35.14 25.94
N GLY A 488 -5.48 34.70 25.40
CA GLY A 488 -4.18 34.84 26.07
C GLY A 488 -3.86 33.74 27.10
N ASN A 489 -4.66 32.68 27.18
CA ASN A 489 -4.51 31.58 28.16
C ASN A 489 -3.46 30.54 27.69
N ILE A 490 -2.20 30.97 27.51
CA ILE A 490 -1.12 30.11 26.98
C ILE A 490 -0.83 28.93 27.93
N GLU A 491 -0.82 29.15 29.25
CA GLU A 491 -0.54 28.08 30.22
C GLU A 491 -1.62 26.99 30.22
N TYR A 492 -2.89 27.38 30.08
CA TYR A 492 -4.02 26.44 29.97
C TYR A 492 -3.93 25.60 28.69
N SER A 493 -3.32 26.14 27.64
CA SER A 493 -3.25 25.55 26.31
C SER A 493 -2.25 24.40 26.19
N GLY A 494 -1.25 24.31 27.08
CA GLY A 494 -0.21 23.27 27.01
C GLY A 494 -0.76 21.84 27.03
N ALA A 495 -1.71 21.55 27.94
CA ALA A 495 -2.34 20.23 28.03
C ALA A 495 -3.23 19.89 26.81
N ILE A 496 -3.76 20.92 26.13
CA ILE A 496 -4.56 20.74 24.91
C ILE A 496 -3.66 20.32 23.75
N VAL A 497 -2.48 20.96 23.64
CA VAL A 497 -1.46 20.63 22.63
C VAL A 497 -0.95 19.20 22.82
N THR A 498 -0.67 18.79 24.06
CA THR A 498 -0.25 17.41 24.36
C THR A 498 -1.25 16.38 23.82
N TRP A 499 -2.54 16.63 24.03
CA TRP A 499 -3.58 15.72 23.53
C TRP A 499 -3.69 15.74 22.00
N LEU A 500 -3.71 16.92 21.36
CA LEU A 500 -3.78 17.03 19.90
C LEU A 500 -2.60 16.34 19.21
N VAL A 501 -1.39 16.49 19.72
CA VAL A 501 -0.21 15.80 19.16
C VAL A 501 -0.34 14.28 19.32
N ALA A 502 -0.91 13.81 20.44
CA ALA A 502 -1.15 12.39 20.65
C ALA A 502 -2.22 11.80 19.71
N GLN A 503 -3.13 12.64 19.18
CA GLN A 503 -4.13 12.22 18.20
C GLN A 503 -3.64 12.24 16.73
N ARG A 504 -2.38 12.65 16.48
CA ARG A 504 -1.83 12.66 15.12
C ARG A 504 -1.68 11.26 14.55
N THR A 505 -2.11 11.11 13.30
CA THR A 505 -2.01 9.89 12.52
C THR A 505 -0.84 9.99 11.52
N LYS A 506 -0.72 8.98 10.65
CA LYS A 506 0.27 8.89 9.57
C LYS A 506 0.39 10.22 8.82
N HIS A 507 1.62 10.69 8.56
CA HIS A 507 1.78 11.95 7.82
C HIS A 507 1.98 13.17 8.73
N GLY A 508 1.54 13.11 9.99
CA GLY A 508 1.27 14.30 10.80
C GLY A 508 -0.09 14.94 10.52
N ALA A 509 -0.94 14.25 9.75
CA ALA A 509 -2.35 14.59 9.51
C ALA A 509 -3.24 14.06 10.64
N PHE A 510 -4.55 14.33 10.53
CA PHE A 510 -5.58 13.79 11.41
C PHE A 510 -6.56 12.94 10.58
N ILE A 511 -7.75 12.65 11.09
CA ILE A 511 -8.64 11.65 10.49
C ILE A 511 -9.38 12.20 9.28
N SER A 512 -9.77 13.46 9.34
CA SER A 512 -10.59 14.14 8.36
C SER A 512 -9.86 15.33 7.73
N THR A 513 -10.54 15.97 6.81
CA THR A 513 -10.13 17.22 6.19
C THR A 513 -10.24 18.40 7.16
N GLN A 514 -11.38 18.50 7.85
CA GLN A 514 -11.70 19.64 8.72
C GLN A 514 -10.90 19.63 10.02
N ASP A 515 -10.81 18.47 10.67
CA ASP A 515 -10.03 18.31 11.89
C ASP A 515 -8.54 18.56 11.62
N THR A 516 -8.00 18.09 10.49
CA THR A 516 -6.62 18.33 10.08
C THR A 516 -6.38 19.82 9.88
N THR A 517 -7.25 20.49 9.13
CA THR A 517 -7.10 21.93 8.85
C THR A 517 -7.14 22.75 10.14
N VAL A 518 -8.12 22.50 11.01
CA VAL A 518 -8.30 23.26 12.27
C VAL A 518 -7.20 22.95 13.27
N ALA A 519 -6.83 21.68 13.46
CA ALA A 519 -5.77 21.29 14.39
C ALA A 519 -4.40 21.82 13.94
N LEU A 520 -4.09 21.77 12.64
CA LEU A 520 -2.86 22.35 12.11
C LEU A 520 -2.83 23.87 12.24
N HIS A 521 -3.96 24.56 12.02
CA HIS A 521 -4.07 25.98 12.30
C HIS A 521 -3.78 26.28 13.77
N ALA A 522 -4.43 25.57 14.69
CA ALA A 522 -4.30 25.76 16.13
C ALA A 522 -2.87 25.48 16.64
N LEU A 523 -2.24 24.41 16.17
CA LEU A 523 -0.86 24.07 16.53
C LEU A 523 0.16 25.06 15.96
N SER A 524 -0.11 25.61 14.76
CA SER A 524 0.72 26.66 14.16
C SER A 524 0.63 27.96 14.97
N GLU A 525 -0.59 28.41 15.30
CA GLU A 525 -0.82 29.60 16.15
C GLU A 525 -0.22 29.44 17.55
N TYR A 526 -0.37 28.27 18.18
CA TYR A 526 0.28 27.98 19.46
C TYR A 526 1.80 28.14 19.37
N SER A 527 2.39 27.58 18.32
CA SER A 527 3.83 27.59 18.12
C SER A 527 4.37 28.98 17.75
N ILE A 528 3.56 29.82 17.10
CA ILE A 528 3.88 31.24 16.88
C ILE A 528 3.92 31.97 18.23
N LYS A 529 2.89 31.81 19.07
CA LYS A 529 2.79 32.52 20.37
C LYS A 529 3.79 32.04 21.42
N THR A 530 4.30 30.81 21.29
CA THR A 530 5.25 30.21 22.24
C THR A 530 6.68 30.11 21.69
N TYR A 531 6.92 30.65 20.49
CA TYR A 531 8.22 30.59 19.84
C TYR A 531 9.33 31.21 20.71
N LYS A 532 10.36 30.43 20.98
CA LYS A 532 11.61 30.86 21.62
C LYS A 532 12.78 30.14 20.96
N SER A 533 13.86 30.87 20.70
CA SER A 533 15.14 30.31 20.23
C SER A 533 15.88 29.59 21.36
N GLY A 534 16.82 28.70 21.01
CA GLY A 534 17.57 27.89 21.95
C GLY A 534 16.99 26.48 22.12
N LEU A 535 16.56 25.87 21.02
CA LEU A 535 16.23 24.44 21.00
C LEU A 535 17.50 23.62 21.17
N ASP A 536 17.54 22.76 22.18
CA ASP A 536 18.57 21.74 22.37
C ASP A 536 17.91 20.50 22.97
N LEU A 537 17.49 19.57 22.10
CA LEU A 537 16.92 18.29 22.52
C LEU A 537 17.86 17.16 22.14
N ARG A 538 18.13 16.29 23.11
CA ARG A 538 18.87 15.04 22.91
C ARG A 538 17.95 13.87 23.20
N CYS A 539 17.70 13.06 22.18
CA CYS A 539 16.85 11.88 22.22
C CYS A 539 17.69 10.63 22.04
N ILE A 540 17.56 9.69 22.97
CA ILE A 540 18.23 8.39 22.95
C ILE A 540 17.14 7.33 22.83
N ILE A 541 17.15 6.60 21.71
CA ILE A 541 16.32 5.44 21.48
C ILE A 541 17.16 4.21 21.84
N SER A 542 16.66 3.40 22.76
CA SER A 542 17.31 2.16 23.19
C SER A 542 16.28 1.07 23.43
N THR A 543 16.74 -0.17 23.57
CA THR A 543 15.90 -1.26 24.10
C THR A 543 16.65 -1.99 25.20
N ASN A 544 15.90 -2.67 26.06
CA ASN A 544 16.42 -3.35 27.24
C ASN A 544 17.06 -4.71 26.92
N ARG A 545 16.76 -5.30 25.75
CA ARG A 545 17.15 -6.68 25.39
C ARG A 545 18.23 -6.78 24.31
N SER A 546 18.53 -5.69 23.59
CA SER A 546 19.58 -5.68 22.58
C SER A 546 20.54 -4.50 22.79
N ASN A 547 21.75 -4.60 22.23
CA ASN A 547 22.75 -3.51 22.26
C ASN A 547 22.37 -2.32 21.35
N PHE A 548 21.13 -2.26 20.86
CA PHE A 548 20.67 -1.17 20.01
C PHE A 548 20.55 0.13 20.81
N ARG A 549 21.32 1.13 20.40
CA ARG A 549 21.26 2.49 20.91
C ARG A 549 21.45 3.48 19.78
N LYS A 550 20.49 4.38 19.60
CA LYS A 550 20.58 5.48 18.64
C LYS A 550 20.40 6.81 19.35
N GLU A 551 21.36 7.70 19.18
CA GLU A 551 21.31 9.06 19.73
C GLU A 551 21.08 10.06 18.61
N LEU A 552 20.10 10.94 18.81
CA LEU A 552 19.71 12.01 17.90
C LEU A 552 19.72 13.34 18.65
N THR A 553 20.19 14.39 17.99
CA THR A 553 20.25 15.75 18.54
C THR A 553 19.47 16.70 17.65
N PHE A 554 18.71 17.59 18.29
CA PHE A 554 17.90 18.60 17.64
C PHE A 554 18.27 19.98 18.16
N GLN A 555 18.74 20.81 17.26
CA GLN A 555 19.07 22.22 17.43
C GLN A 555 18.21 23.06 16.50
N ASP A 556 18.21 24.39 16.67
CA ASP A 556 17.39 25.27 15.82
C ASP A 556 17.65 25.10 14.31
N ALA A 557 18.87 24.72 13.90
CA ALA A 557 19.24 24.48 12.51
C ALA A 557 18.59 23.24 11.86
N ASN A 558 18.38 22.16 12.62
CA ASN A 558 17.80 20.91 12.12
C ASN A 558 16.40 20.62 12.67
N ALA A 559 15.82 21.55 13.42
CA ALA A 559 14.53 21.42 14.10
C ALA A 559 13.35 21.14 13.16
N LEU A 560 13.45 21.61 11.91
CA LEU A 560 12.42 21.44 10.88
C LEU A 560 12.56 20.15 10.06
N VAL A 561 13.65 19.41 10.25
CA VAL A 561 13.95 18.19 9.50
C VAL A 561 13.51 16.98 10.31
N GLN A 562 12.58 16.19 9.78
CA GLN A 562 12.21 14.92 10.39
C GLN A 562 13.37 13.92 10.26
N GLN A 563 13.82 13.40 11.41
CA GLN A 563 14.81 12.32 11.47
C GLN A 563 14.08 10.99 11.65
N GLN A 564 14.50 9.98 10.88
CA GLN A 564 13.84 8.68 10.82
C GLN A 564 14.80 7.58 11.27
N VAL A 565 14.33 6.68 12.13
CA VAL A 565 15.07 5.50 12.60
C VAL A 565 14.23 4.26 12.34
N GLN A 566 14.75 3.35 11.53
CA GLN A 566 14.10 2.06 11.27
C GLN A 566 14.39 1.12 12.44
N VAL A 567 13.33 0.56 13.04
CA VAL A 567 13.38 -0.31 14.23
C VAL A 567 12.66 -1.64 14.01
N THR A 568 12.49 -2.05 12.74
CA THR A 568 11.84 -3.32 12.38
C THR A 568 12.49 -4.53 13.04
N GLU A 569 13.81 -4.53 13.22
CA GLU A 569 14.54 -5.63 13.87
C GLU A 569 14.28 -5.74 15.39
N LEU A 570 13.66 -4.71 16.00
CA LEU A 570 13.35 -4.63 17.43
C LEU A 570 11.91 -5.01 17.76
N LEU A 571 11.14 -5.48 16.76
CA LEU A 571 9.77 -5.93 16.97
C LEU A 571 9.69 -7.04 18.02
N GLY A 572 8.66 -7.00 18.86
CA GLY A 572 8.50 -7.89 20.01
C GLY A 572 9.29 -7.49 21.27
N GLN A 573 10.03 -6.38 21.25
CA GLN A 573 10.74 -5.82 22.40
C GLN A 573 10.12 -4.49 22.87
N GLU A 574 10.50 -4.05 24.07
CA GLU A 574 10.18 -2.71 24.55
C GLU A 574 11.20 -1.69 24.06
N LEU A 575 10.70 -0.63 23.42
CA LEU A 575 11.45 0.53 22.98
C LEU A 575 11.40 1.61 24.05
N VAL A 576 12.56 2.08 24.50
CA VAL A 576 12.69 3.15 25.49
C VAL A 576 13.18 4.41 24.77
N VAL A 577 12.43 5.49 24.89
CA VAL A 577 12.76 6.81 24.33
C VAL A 577 13.08 7.76 25.47
N ASN A 578 14.38 8.00 25.66
CA ASN A 578 14.90 8.90 26.69
C ASN A 578 15.24 10.27 26.10
N THR A 579 14.64 11.32 26.63
CA THR A 579 14.86 12.70 26.15
C THR A 579 15.38 13.61 27.25
N THR A 580 16.36 14.44 26.91
CA THR A 580 16.97 15.46 27.76
C THR A 580 17.16 16.77 27.01
N GLY A 581 17.38 17.86 27.76
CA GLY A 581 17.66 19.18 27.20
C GLY A 581 16.49 20.15 27.37
N ASN A 582 16.41 21.13 26.48
CA ASN A 582 15.46 22.24 26.51
C ASN A 582 14.75 22.39 25.16
N GLY A 583 13.42 22.31 25.18
CA GLY A 583 12.64 22.36 23.93
C GLY A 583 11.37 21.55 23.99
N VAL A 584 10.56 21.69 22.93
CA VAL A 584 9.37 20.87 22.71
C VAL A 584 9.46 20.23 21.33
N GLY A 585 9.63 18.91 21.30
CA GLY A 585 9.65 18.10 20.09
C GLY A 585 8.47 17.14 20.05
N GLN A 586 8.43 16.28 19.04
CA GLN A 586 7.43 15.21 18.95
C GLN A 586 8.05 13.95 18.35
N VAL A 587 7.47 12.81 18.72
CA VAL A 587 7.79 11.49 18.21
C VAL A 587 6.53 10.85 17.65
N GLU A 588 6.66 10.20 16.51
CA GLU A 588 5.67 9.28 15.95
C GLU A 588 6.35 7.93 15.74
N VAL A 589 5.83 6.88 16.40
CA VAL A 589 6.20 5.49 16.12
C VAL A 589 5.16 4.90 15.20
N GLN A 590 5.57 4.50 14.01
CA GLN A 590 4.70 3.98 12.96
C GLN A 590 5.00 2.50 12.72
N LEU A 591 4.01 1.65 12.97
CA LEU A 591 4.01 0.23 12.66
C LEU A 591 3.11 -0.03 11.45
N GLU A 592 3.70 -0.51 10.35
CA GLU A 592 3.01 -0.98 9.17
C GLU A 592 3.04 -2.51 9.12
N TYR A 593 1.94 -3.15 8.76
CA TYR A 593 1.83 -4.61 8.61
C TYR A 593 0.68 -4.95 7.66
N HIS A 594 0.61 -6.19 7.16
CA HIS A 594 -0.49 -6.65 6.31
C HIS A 594 -1.34 -7.71 7.02
N VAL A 595 -2.63 -7.72 6.73
CA VAL A 595 -3.60 -8.65 7.31
C VAL A 595 -4.34 -9.38 6.20
N GLY A 596 -4.53 -10.69 6.37
CA GLY A 596 -5.23 -11.56 5.42
C GLY A 596 -6.77 -11.43 5.43
N GLU A 597 -7.42 -12.31 4.66
CA GLU A 597 -8.84 -12.28 4.34
C GLU A 597 -9.78 -12.51 5.56
N SER A 598 -9.37 -13.29 6.55
CA SER A 598 -10.25 -13.83 7.60
C SER A 598 -10.68 -12.85 8.71
N THR A 599 -10.06 -11.67 8.83
CA THR A 599 -10.29 -10.75 9.98
C THR A 599 -11.03 -9.46 9.63
N SER A 600 -11.36 -9.20 8.36
CA SER A 600 -11.85 -7.88 7.92
C SER A 600 -13.38 -7.66 7.96
N GLN A 601 -14.18 -8.67 8.32
CA GLN A 601 -15.64 -8.59 8.19
C GLN A 601 -16.40 -8.03 9.41
N GLN A 602 -15.77 -7.88 10.58
CA GLN A 602 -16.53 -7.82 11.83
C GLN A 602 -17.30 -6.53 12.15
N HIS A 603 -17.15 -5.42 11.40
CA HIS A 603 -17.95 -4.19 11.58
C HIS A 603 -18.14 -3.38 10.29
N SER A 604 -18.63 -4.01 9.21
CA SER A 604 -18.75 -3.36 7.90
C SER A 604 -19.98 -2.44 7.80
N LYS A 605 -19.78 -1.13 7.54
CA LYS A 605 -20.87 -0.17 7.24
C LYS A 605 -21.29 -0.17 5.76
N TYR A 606 -20.50 -0.80 4.90
CA TYR A 606 -20.78 -0.97 3.49
C TYR A 606 -20.94 -2.45 3.15
N ASN A 607 -21.83 -2.74 2.22
CA ASN A 607 -21.90 -4.02 1.54
C ASN A 607 -21.17 -3.92 0.21
N ILE A 608 -20.23 -4.82 -0.04
CA ILE A 608 -19.44 -4.87 -1.27
C ILE A 608 -19.71 -6.23 -1.91
N VAL A 609 -20.17 -6.22 -3.16
CA VAL A 609 -20.36 -7.40 -3.98
C VAL A 609 -19.52 -7.24 -5.23
N SER A 610 -18.67 -8.22 -5.51
CA SER A 610 -17.80 -8.23 -6.68
C SER A 610 -18.08 -9.46 -7.53
N ASN A 611 -18.05 -9.29 -8.84
CA ASN A 611 -18.20 -10.35 -9.81
C ASN A 611 -17.08 -10.24 -10.86
N VAL A 612 -16.49 -11.37 -11.24
CA VAL A 612 -15.45 -11.42 -12.27
C VAL A 612 -15.93 -12.35 -13.38
N SER A 613 -16.08 -11.82 -14.59
CA SER A 613 -16.42 -12.61 -15.76
C SER A 613 -15.25 -12.74 -16.73
N TYR A 614 -15.14 -13.91 -17.37
CA TYR A 614 -14.03 -14.26 -18.24
C TYR A 614 -14.44 -14.14 -19.70
N PHE A 615 -13.71 -13.34 -20.47
CA PHE A 615 -13.84 -13.28 -21.92
C PHE A 615 -12.73 -14.12 -22.55
N ASN A 616 -13.11 -15.25 -23.16
CA ASN A 616 -12.20 -16.04 -23.97
C ASN A 616 -12.42 -15.65 -25.45
N PRO A 617 -11.46 -15.02 -26.14
CA PRO A 617 -11.62 -14.63 -27.55
C PRO A 617 -11.85 -15.80 -28.51
N SER A 618 -11.74 -17.04 -28.03
CA SER A 618 -11.83 -18.28 -28.80
C SER A 618 -13.26 -18.67 -29.20
N PHE A 619 -14.29 -17.99 -28.69
CA PHE A 619 -15.71 -18.25 -29.01
C PHE A 619 -16.34 -17.07 -29.76
N MET A 620 -15.81 -16.80 -30.96
CA MET A 620 -16.50 -16.04 -32.02
C MET A 620 -16.36 -16.83 -33.34
N HIS A 621 -16.68 -18.13 -33.28
CA HIS A 621 -17.01 -18.95 -34.44
C HIS A 621 -18.26 -19.74 -34.08
N GLY A 622 -19.39 -19.20 -34.52
CA GLY A 622 -20.71 -19.76 -34.32
C GLY A 622 -21.67 -18.96 -35.19
N ASP A 623 -21.70 -19.36 -36.46
CA ASP A 623 -22.82 -19.26 -37.38
C ASP A 623 -23.81 -18.12 -37.17
N ASP A 624 -23.63 -17.05 -37.93
CA ASP A 624 -24.78 -16.31 -38.44
C ASP A 624 -24.61 -16.18 -39.96
N CYS A 625 -24.96 -17.25 -40.66
CA CYS A 625 -25.34 -17.19 -42.07
C CYS A 625 -26.60 -16.33 -42.14
N GLY A 626 -26.38 -15.01 -42.18
CA GLY A 626 -27.40 -14.05 -42.55
C GLY A 626 -27.92 -14.40 -43.95
N SER A 627 -29.12 -14.93 -43.96
CA SER A 627 -29.95 -15.20 -45.13
C SER A 627 -30.20 -13.89 -45.90
N LEU A 628 -29.29 -13.56 -46.83
CA LEU A 628 -29.60 -12.63 -47.91
C LEU A 628 -30.36 -13.38 -49.00
N SER A 629 -31.69 -13.35 -48.90
CA SER A 629 -32.60 -13.65 -50.00
C SER A 629 -32.36 -12.66 -51.15
N CYS A 630 -31.61 -13.09 -52.15
CA CYS A 630 -31.55 -12.39 -53.43
C CYS A 630 -32.78 -12.78 -54.26
N SER A 631 -33.79 -11.92 -54.27
CA SER A 631 -34.89 -11.99 -55.23
C SER A 631 -34.36 -11.66 -56.63
N ARG A 632 -34.67 -12.54 -57.59
CA ARG A 632 -34.38 -12.36 -59.02
C ARG A 632 -35.02 -11.07 -59.54
N GLY A 633 -34.21 -10.16 -60.06
CA GLY A 633 -34.68 -8.98 -60.79
C GLY A 633 -33.52 -8.03 -61.11
N ASP A 634 -33.09 -8.06 -62.38
CA ASP A 634 -32.34 -7.06 -63.12
C ASP A 634 -30.90 -6.69 -62.74
N ILE A 635 -30.03 -7.21 -63.61
CA ILE A 635 -28.65 -6.83 -63.88
C ILE A 635 -28.62 -5.38 -64.37
N SER A 636 -28.05 -4.47 -63.58
CA SER A 636 -27.09 -3.45 -64.04
C SER A 636 -26.98 -2.31 -63.02
N THR A 637 -26.04 -2.43 -62.08
CA THR A 637 -25.13 -1.35 -61.63
C THR A 637 -24.52 -1.74 -60.30
N CYS A 638 -23.27 -2.19 -60.31
CA CYS A 638 -22.29 -1.92 -59.24
C CYS A 638 -20.90 -2.11 -59.84
N ARG A 639 -20.29 -0.99 -60.25
CA ARG A 639 -18.94 -0.94 -60.83
C ARG A 639 -17.89 -1.27 -59.77
N SER A 640 -17.01 -2.19 -60.14
CA SER A 640 -15.77 -2.54 -59.44
C SER A 640 -14.83 -1.34 -59.31
N SER A 641 -14.43 -1.03 -58.07
CA SER A 641 -13.15 -0.36 -57.80
C SER A 641 -12.18 -1.41 -57.28
N ARG A 642 -11.12 -1.62 -58.06
CA ARG A 642 -10.04 -2.57 -57.79
C ARG A 642 -9.25 -2.15 -56.55
N VAL A 643 -9.13 -3.03 -55.56
CA VAL A 643 -8.05 -3.02 -54.56
C VAL A 643 -7.23 -4.28 -54.79
N ASN A 644 -5.92 -4.11 -54.98
CA ASN A 644 -4.97 -5.18 -55.30
C ASN A 644 -4.94 -6.24 -54.18
N PRO A 645 -4.87 -7.55 -54.52
CA PRO A 645 -4.70 -8.58 -53.51
C PRO A 645 -3.26 -8.55 -52.97
N ILE A 646 -3.14 -8.26 -51.67
CA ILE A 646 -1.92 -8.45 -50.90
C ILE A 646 -1.53 -9.93 -50.98
N SER A 647 -0.27 -10.19 -51.34
CA SER A 647 0.25 -11.54 -51.54
C SER A 647 0.07 -12.42 -50.30
N SER A 648 -0.21 -13.70 -50.53
CA SER A 648 -0.39 -14.77 -49.53
C SER A 648 0.85 -15.08 -48.66
N HIS A 649 1.89 -14.24 -48.73
CA HIS A 649 3.09 -14.27 -47.89
C HIS A 649 3.02 -13.36 -46.65
N GLU A 650 2.24 -12.28 -46.68
CA GLU A 650 2.10 -11.38 -45.51
C GLU A 650 1.07 -11.92 -44.49
N ALA A 651 0.00 -12.56 -44.96
CA ALA A 651 -0.98 -13.22 -44.08
C ALA A 651 -0.40 -14.42 -43.30
N ARG A 652 0.67 -15.05 -43.80
CA ARG A 652 1.36 -16.16 -43.11
C ARG A 652 2.41 -15.70 -42.10
N ARG A 653 2.91 -14.45 -42.20
CA ARG A 653 3.83 -13.86 -41.20
C ARG A 653 3.09 -13.33 -39.97
N HIS A 654 1.85 -12.85 -40.11
CA HIS A 654 1.04 -12.42 -38.95
C HIS A 654 0.43 -13.57 -38.14
N ARG A 655 0.27 -14.78 -38.71
CA ARG A 655 -0.37 -15.91 -38.00
C ARG A 655 0.56 -16.75 -37.11
N ARG A 656 1.87 -16.47 -37.07
CA ARG A 656 2.85 -17.25 -36.28
C ARG A 656 3.59 -16.46 -35.20
N SER A 657 3.23 -15.19 -34.96
CA SER A 657 3.91 -14.30 -33.99
C SER A 657 3.07 -13.91 -32.77
N THR A 658 1.86 -14.44 -32.59
CA THR A 658 1.05 -14.16 -31.40
C THR A 658 0.35 -15.43 -30.92
N GLY A 659 1.06 -16.24 -30.15
CA GLY A 659 0.42 -17.02 -29.09
C GLY A 659 0.00 -16.08 -27.96
N ASN A 660 -0.90 -15.14 -28.26
CA ASN A 660 -1.47 -14.26 -27.25
C ASN A 660 -2.65 -15.00 -26.63
N ASN A 661 -2.41 -15.65 -25.49
CA ASN A 661 -3.48 -15.85 -24.51
C ASN A 661 -3.83 -14.48 -23.91
N ASN A 662 -4.43 -13.60 -24.71
CA ASN A 662 -5.01 -12.34 -24.26
C ASN A 662 -6.29 -12.65 -23.50
N MET A 663 -6.13 -13.21 -22.30
CA MET A 663 -7.22 -13.39 -21.37
C MET A 663 -7.66 -12.00 -20.91
N VAL A 664 -8.90 -11.65 -21.22
CA VAL A 664 -9.52 -10.42 -20.76
C VAL A 664 -10.53 -10.82 -19.68
N ILE A 665 -10.42 -10.20 -18.52
CA ILE A 665 -11.40 -10.32 -17.45
C ILE A 665 -12.20 -9.04 -17.36
N ASN A 666 -13.47 -9.15 -17.03
CA ASN A 666 -14.30 -8.01 -16.68
C ASN A 666 -14.58 -8.06 -15.18
N ILE A 667 -14.21 -6.98 -14.51
CA ILE A 667 -14.34 -6.83 -13.07
C ILE A 667 -15.52 -5.89 -12.83
N GLU A 668 -16.56 -6.40 -12.18
CA GLU A 668 -17.72 -5.62 -11.76
C GLU A 668 -17.76 -5.55 -10.23
N VAL A 669 -17.83 -4.33 -9.69
CA VAL A 669 -17.88 -4.08 -8.25
C VAL A 669 -19.08 -3.22 -7.93
N CYS A 670 -19.98 -3.77 -7.14
CA CYS A 670 -21.18 -3.12 -6.63
C CYS A 670 -21.06 -2.82 -5.14
N ILE A 671 -21.29 -1.57 -4.78
CA ILE A 671 -21.21 -1.08 -3.40
C ILE A 671 -22.54 -0.49 -2.94
N ARG A 672 -22.92 -0.79 -1.70
CA ARG A 672 -24.13 -0.28 -1.06
C ARG A 672 -23.83 0.14 0.37
N TYR A 673 -24.38 1.27 0.80
CA TYR A 673 -24.22 1.70 2.19
C TYR A 673 -25.32 1.08 3.08
N LEU A 674 -24.96 0.59 4.27
CA LEU A 674 -25.88 -0.07 5.20
C LEU A 674 -26.52 0.89 6.23
N GLY A 675 -26.12 2.17 6.24
CA GLY A 675 -26.74 3.18 7.11
C GLY A 675 -28.05 3.73 6.55
N SER A 676 -28.74 4.55 7.36
CA SER A 676 -30.07 5.09 7.04
C SER A 676 -30.08 6.19 5.97
N ASN A 677 -28.96 6.89 5.74
CA ASN A 677 -28.83 7.97 4.76
C ASN A 677 -27.80 7.62 3.68
N THR A 678 -27.79 8.31 2.54
CA THR A 678 -26.71 8.16 1.56
C THR A 678 -25.39 8.71 2.12
N THR A 679 -24.27 8.11 1.73
CA THR A 679 -22.94 8.59 2.15
C THR A 679 -22.55 9.87 1.43
N GLY A 680 -21.51 10.52 1.93
CA GLY A 680 -20.82 11.58 1.21
C GLY A 680 -19.90 11.00 0.15
N MET A 681 -18.85 11.74 -0.21
CA MET A 681 -17.82 11.25 -1.10
C MET A 681 -17.16 9.98 -0.53
N ALA A 682 -17.05 8.96 -1.36
CA ALA A 682 -16.41 7.71 -1.01
C ALA A 682 -15.31 7.38 -2.01
N ILE A 683 -14.25 6.74 -1.54
CA ILE A 683 -13.20 6.18 -2.39
C ILE A 683 -13.44 4.68 -2.46
N LEU A 684 -13.47 4.16 -3.68
CA LEU A 684 -13.49 2.73 -3.98
C LEU A 684 -12.13 2.35 -4.57
N ASP A 685 -11.34 1.64 -3.79
CA ASP A 685 -10.04 1.08 -4.17
C ASP A 685 -10.24 -0.36 -4.62
N VAL A 686 -10.17 -0.61 -5.93
CA VAL A 686 -10.32 -1.95 -6.53
C VAL A 686 -8.94 -2.47 -6.90
N GLY A 687 -8.40 -3.39 -6.11
CA GLY A 687 -7.12 -4.00 -6.45
C GLY A 687 -7.22 -4.84 -7.74
N LEU A 688 -6.10 -4.99 -8.44
CA LEU A 688 -5.93 -5.80 -9.65
C LEU A 688 -5.10 -7.05 -9.34
N PHE A 689 -5.39 -8.15 -10.03
CA PHE A 689 -4.57 -9.36 -9.97
C PHE A 689 -3.15 -9.11 -10.48
N SER A 690 -2.19 -9.82 -9.90
CA SER A 690 -0.80 -9.80 -10.38
C SER A 690 -0.74 -10.19 -11.86
N GLY A 691 -0.10 -9.34 -12.67
CA GLY A 691 0.05 -9.58 -14.10
C GLY A 691 -1.09 -9.05 -14.97
N PHE A 692 -2.08 -8.36 -14.42
CA PHE A 692 -3.17 -7.72 -15.15
C PHE A 692 -3.04 -6.19 -15.17
N GLU A 693 -3.48 -5.57 -16.26
CA GLU A 693 -3.56 -4.12 -16.43
C GLU A 693 -5.00 -3.70 -16.78
N ALA A 694 -5.49 -2.61 -16.19
CA ALA A 694 -6.82 -2.09 -16.50
C ALA A 694 -6.88 -1.45 -17.89
N TYR A 695 -7.98 -1.68 -18.60
CA TYR A 695 -8.22 -1.13 -19.93
C TYR A 695 -8.71 0.33 -19.84
N LYS A 696 -7.84 1.28 -20.20
CA LYS A 696 -8.06 2.71 -19.96
C LYS A 696 -9.32 3.27 -20.61
N GLU A 697 -9.68 2.83 -21.81
CA GLU A 697 -10.86 3.34 -22.53
C GLU A 697 -12.18 3.08 -21.77
N ASP A 698 -12.28 1.97 -21.03
CA ASP A 698 -13.49 1.68 -20.25
C ASP A 698 -13.57 2.56 -19.00
N LEU A 699 -12.41 2.90 -18.40
CA LEU A 699 -12.33 3.84 -17.28
C LEU A 699 -12.68 5.28 -17.69
N GLU A 700 -12.26 5.69 -18.89
CA GLU A 700 -12.61 7.00 -19.45
C GLU A 700 -14.11 7.13 -19.71
N LYS A 701 -14.77 6.07 -20.22
CA LYS A 701 -16.22 6.03 -20.40
C LYS A 701 -16.97 6.23 -19.08
N LEU A 702 -16.50 5.58 -18.01
CA LEU A 702 -17.10 5.69 -16.66
C LEU A 702 -17.01 7.10 -16.08
N THR A 703 -16.09 7.93 -16.55
CA THR A 703 -15.89 9.30 -16.04
C THR A 703 -16.56 10.35 -16.93
N ASN A 704 -16.62 10.11 -18.23
CA ASN A 704 -17.12 11.08 -19.22
C ASN A 704 -18.65 11.03 -19.42
N SER A 705 -19.33 9.99 -18.93
CA SER A 705 -20.79 9.89 -19.03
C SER A 705 -21.48 10.70 -17.93
N ALA A 706 -22.43 11.57 -18.31
CA ALA A 706 -23.24 12.35 -17.37
C ALA A 706 -24.16 11.51 -16.45
N THR A 707 -24.23 10.19 -16.67
CA THR A 707 -25.08 9.24 -15.95
C THR A 707 -24.36 8.44 -14.88
N THR A 708 -23.02 8.49 -14.81
CA THR A 708 -22.22 7.71 -13.85
C THR A 708 -21.91 8.51 -12.60
N THR A 709 -21.82 7.80 -11.46
CA THR A 709 -21.54 8.38 -10.14
C THR A 709 -20.04 8.56 -9.85
N VAL A 710 -19.18 8.21 -10.81
CA VAL A 710 -17.72 8.24 -10.71
C VAL A 710 -17.22 9.58 -11.22
N ASP A 711 -16.69 10.40 -10.32
CA ASP A 711 -16.15 11.72 -10.66
C ASP A 711 -14.74 11.62 -11.29
N ARG A 712 -13.98 10.59 -10.92
CA ARG A 712 -12.58 10.38 -11.34
C ARG A 712 -12.14 8.94 -11.10
N TYR A 713 -11.15 8.47 -11.86
CA TYR A 713 -10.35 7.32 -11.52
C TYR A 713 -8.84 7.62 -11.49
N GLU A 714 -8.09 6.81 -10.76
CA GLU A 714 -6.63 6.74 -10.82
C GLU A 714 -6.21 5.28 -11.03
N VAL A 715 -5.28 5.06 -11.96
CA VAL A 715 -4.72 3.72 -12.19
C VAL A 715 -3.35 3.67 -11.55
N THR A 716 -3.20 2.74 -10.62
CA THR A 716 -1.91 2.34 -10.08
C THR A 716 -1.51 0.99 -10.67
N ASP A 717 -0.29 0.53 -10.40
CA ASP A 717 0.19 -0.77 -10.89
C ASP A 717 -0.59 -1.96 -10.32
N ARG A 718 -1.33 -1.75 -9.22
CA ARG A 718 -1.94 -2.81 -8.41
C ARG A 718 -3.42 -2.59 -8.13
N ALA A 719 -3.99 -1.47 -8.54
CA ALA A 719 -5.36 -1.09 -8.24
C ALA A 719 -5.87 0.01 -9.16
N VAL A 720 -7.19 0.07 -9.32
CA VAL A 720 -7.91 1.22 -9.86
C VAL A 720 -8.68 1.87 -8.72
N ILE A 721 -8.39 3.15 -8.47
CA ILE A 721 -8.99 3.93 -7.40
C ILE A 721 -10.08 4.82 -8.02
N PHE A 722 -11.33 4.63 -7.62
CA PHE A 722 -12.46 5.42 -8.08
C PHE A 722 -12.91 6.41 -6.99
N TYR A 723 -13.14 7.66 -7.41
CA TYR A 723 -13.70 8.71 -6.58
C TYR A 723 -15.19 8.81 -6.89
N ILE A 724 -16.02 8.41 -5.94
CA ILE A 724 -17.48 8.32 -6.12
C ILE A 724 -18.13 9.44 -5.33
N ALA A 725 -18.98 10.21 -6.02
CA ALA A 725 -19.62 11.37 -5.41
C ALA A 725 -20.44 10.97 -4.18
N HIS A 726 -21.28 9.95 -4.26
CA HIS A 726 -22.10 9.49 -3.14
C HIS A 726 -22.52 8.02 -3.34
N ILE A 727 -22.60 7.24 -2.26
CA ILE A 727 -23.13 5.86 -2.28
C ILE A 727 -24.50 5.83 -1.63
N LYS A 728 -25.50 5.33 -2.37
CA LYS A 728 -26.89 5.23 -1.91
C LYS A 728 -27.09 4.01 -1.00
N SER A 729 -28.04 4.10 -0.07
CA SER A 729 -28.42 2.99 0.83
C SER A 729 -29.41 2.02 0.16
N GLY A 730 -30.33 2.55 -0.66
CA GLY A 730 -31.39 1.78 -1.30
C GLY A 730 -30.99 1.08 -2.62
N THR A 731 -30.08 1.66 -3.42
CA THR A 731 -29.63 1.07 -4.69
C THR A 731 -28.10 0.89 -4.70
N PRO A 732 -27.59 -0.28 -5.12
CA PRO A 732 -26.15 -0.48 -5.26
C PRO A 732 -25.60 0.43 -6.36
N THR A 733 -24.42 1.00 -6.13
CA THR A 733 -23.65 1.73 -7.13
C THR A 733 -22.61 0.77 -7.68
N CYS A 734 -22.64 0.47 -8.98
CA CYS A 734 -21.75 -0.51 -9.61
C CYS A 734 -20.78 0.16 -10.57
N VAL A 735 -19.54 -0.33 -10.59
CA VAL A 735 -18.48 0.08 -11.50
C VAL A 735 -17.96 -1.18 -12.20
N SER A 736 -17.85 -1.15 -13.53
CA SER A 736 -17.47 -2.31 -14.34
C SER A 736 -16.43 -1.91 -15.37
N PHE A 737 -15.30 -2.62 -15.40
CA PHE A 737 -14.22 -2.34 -16.34
C PHE A 737 -13.43 -3.62 -16.68
N LYS A 738 -12.79 -3.61 -17.85
CA LYS A 738 -11.97 -4.73 -18.32
C LYS A 738 -10.53 -4.62 -17.82
N ALA A 739 -9.92 -5.76 -17.53
CA ALA A 739 -8.48 -5.90 -17.29
C ALA A 739 -7.89 -6.98 -18.21
N VAL A 740 -6.70 -6.71 -18.74
CA VAL A 740 -6.03 -7.55 -19.73
C VAL A 740 -4.81 -8.21 -19.09
N ARG A 741 -4.67 -9.52 -19.28
CA ARG A 741 -3.49 -10.27 -18.82
C ARG A 741 -2.26 -9.88 -19.64
N ARG A 742 -1.23 -9.37 -18.97
CA ARG A 742 0.10 -9.11 -19.54
C ARG A 742 1.10 -10.19 -19.20
N TYR A 743 1.02 -10.70 -17.97
CA TYR A 743 1.94 -11.69 -17.44
C TYR A 743 1.18 -12.94 -16.99
N ASN A 744 1.80 -14.10 -17.21
CA ASN A 744 1.24 -15.35 -16.73
C ASN A 744 1.61 -15.55 -15.26
N VAL A 745 0.67 -15.23 -14.38
CA VAL A 745 0.73 -15.56 -12.95
C VAL A 745 -0.27 -16.67 -12.67
N GLY A 746 0.14 -17.67 -11.87
CA GLY A 746 -0.66 -18.77 -11.36
C GLY A 746 -0.76 -18.69 -9.84
N ARG A 747 -1.75 -19.39 -9.27
CA ARG A 747 -2.05 -19.36 -7.82
C ARG A 747 -2.27 -17.93 -7.30
N ILE A 748 -3.01 -17.15 -8.07
CA ILE A 748 -3.25 -15.73 -7.79
C ILE A 748 -3.97 -15.60 -6.45
N HIS A 749 -3.46 -14.73 -5.57
CA HIS A 749 -4.08 -14.48 -4.28
C HIS A 749 -5.35 -13.61 -4.44
N PRO A 750 -6.35 -13.77 -3.55
CA PRO A 750 -7.48 -12.85 -3.51
C PRO A 750 -7.00 -11.41 -3.36
N VAL A 751 -7.65 -10.52 -4.10
CA VAL A 751 -7.29 -9.10 -4.10
C VAL A 751 -8.34 -8.31 -3.34
N ALA A 752 -7.89 -7.34 -2.55
CA ALA A 752 -8.77 -6.50 -1.76
C ALA A 752 -9.53 -5.50 -2.64
N ILE A 753 -10.81 -5.31 -2.30
CA ILE A 753 -11.63 -4.17 -2.67
C ILE A 753 -11.93 -3.43 -1.38
N THR A 754 -11.46 -2.20 -1.27
CA THR A 754 -11.67 -1.37 -0.08
C THR A 754 -12.53 -0.17 -0.45
N VAL A 755 -13.67 -0.02 0.22
CA VAL A 755 -14.47 1.21 0.17
C VAL A 755 -14.33 1.95 1.48
N TYR A 756 -14.10 3.25 1.41
CA TYR A 756 -13.99 4.09 2.60
C TYR A 756 -14.56 5.47 2.37
N ASP A 757 -15.11 6.04 3.44
CA ASP A 757 -15.59 7.43 3.44
C ASP A 757 -14.38 8.37 3.31
N TYR A 758 -14.47 9.34 2.40
CA TYR A 758 -13.40 10.29 2.15
C TYR A 758 -13.07 11.15 3.39
N TYR A 759 -14.09 11.55 4.16
CA TYR A 759 -13.95 12.47 5.27
C TYR A 759 -13.71 11.78 6.60
N GLU A 760 -14.05 10.49 6.71
CA GLU A 760 -13.77 9.69 7.89
C GLU A 760 -13.32 8.28 7.46
N PRO A 761 -12.04 8.11 7.04
CA PRO A 761 -11.52 6.84 6.50
C PRO A 761 -11.60 5.66 7.49
N SER A 762 -11.78 5.92 8.78
CA SER A 762 -12.07 4.89 9.78
C SER A 762 -13.40 4.17 9.50
N ARG A 763 -14.33 4.79 8.76
CA ARG A 763 -15.50 4.15 8.17
C ARG A 763 -15.12 3.53 6.84
N SER A 764 -14.54 2.35 6.93
CA SER A 764 -14.15 1.56 5.78
C SER A 764 -14.69 0.14 5.87
N SER A 765 -14.75 -0.48 4.70
CA SER A 765 -15.13 -1.88 4.52
C SER A 765 -14.19 -2.46 3.48
N THR A 766 -13.67 -3.65 3.74
CA THR A 766 -12.81 -4.36 2.79
C THR A 766 -13.42 -5.72 2.51
N SER A 767 -13.61 -6.02 1.24
CA SER A 767 -13.94 -7.34 0.73
C SER A 767 -12.77 -7.86 -0.09
N PHE A 768 -12.69 -9.16 -0.29
CA PHE A 768 -11.70 -9.77 -1.17
C PHE A 768 -12.45 -10.45 -2.32
N TYR A 769 -11.86 -10.41 -3.51
CA TYR A 769 -12.37 -11.16 -4.65
C TYR A 769 -11.27 -12.05 -5.23
N SER A 770 -11.65 -13.25 -5.59
CA SER A 770 -10.78 -14.30 -6.12
C SER A 770 -11.29 -14.77 -7.48
N PRO A 771 -10.43 -15.37 -8.31
CA PRO A 771 -10.90 -16.10 -9.49
C PRO A 771 -11.84 -17.27 -9.09
N ASP A 772 -12.91 -17.51 -9.85
CA ASP A 772 -13.85 -18.64 -9.65
C ASP A 772 -13.19 -20.02 -9.63
N GLN A 773 -13.78 -20.96 -8.87
CA GLN A 773 -13.38 -22.37 -8.81
C GLN A 773 -13.49 -23.03 -10.21
N GLY A 774 -12.34 -23.30 -10.84
CA GLY A 774 -12.25 -23.78 -12.24
C GLY A 774 -11.60 -22.80 -13.22
N SER A 775 -11.25 -21.58 -12.76
CA SER A 775 -10.53 -20.59 -13.56
C SER A 775 -9.12 -21.08 -13.94
N PRO A 776 -8.63 -20.82 -15.18
CA PRO A 776 -7.24 -21.09 -15.55
C PRO A 776 -6.23 -20.26 -14.73
N LEU A 777 -6.69 -19.27 -13.95
CA LEU A 777 -5.88 -18.50 -13.00
C LEU A 777 -5.61 -19.24 -11.69
N LEU A 778 -6.40 -20.28 -11.37
CA LEU A 778 -6.25 -21.14 -10.19
C LEU A 778 -5.48 -22.44 -10.49
N GLN A 779 -5.11 -22.72 -11.75
CA GLN A 779 -4.35 -23.92 -12.09
C GLN A 779 -3.02 -23.92 -11.31
N THR A 780 -2.88 -24.94 -10.46
CA THR A 780 -1.74 -25.22 -9.61
C THR A 780 -0.65 -25.92 -10.42
N ILE A 781 0.61 -25.50 -10.21
CA ILE A 781 1.77 -26.36 -10.52
C ILE A 781 2.31 -27.01 -9.23
N CYS A 782 1.65 -26.82 -8.07
CA CYS A 782 1.93 -27.50 -6.80
C CYS A 782 0.65 -27.62 -5.93
N VAL A 783 0.51 -28.69 -5.16
CA VAL A 783 -0.69 -29.05 -4.37
C VAL A 783 -0.65 -28.47 -2.93
N ASN A 784 -1.68 -27.66 -2.57
CA ASN A 784 -1.96 -27.06 -1.24
C ASN A 784 -0.86 -26.19 -0.60
N ARG A 785 -1.20 -25.49 0.51
CA ARG A 785 -0.57 -24.25 1.06
C ARG A 785 0.93 -24.30 1.39
N GLU A 786 1.58 -25.42 1.14
CA GLU A 786 3.03 -25.58 1.19
C GLU A 786 3.50 -26.26 -0.10
N CYS A 787 4.09 -25.46 -0.99
CA CYS A 787 4.85 -25.99 -2.10
C CYS A 787 6.18 -26.49 -1.54
N ILE A 788 6.29 -27.79 -1.28
CA ILE A 788 7.61 -28.40 -1.20
C ILE A 788 8.20 -28.23 -2.61
N CYS A 789 9.41 -27.67 -2.71
CA CYS A 789 10.10 -27.39 -3.97
C CYS A 789 10.52 -28.74 -4.60
N ALA A 790 9.54 -29.55 -5.00
CA ALA A 790 9.68 -30.92 -5.51
C ALA A 790 10.05 -30.95 -7.01
N GLU A 791 10.75 -29.91 -7.48
CA GLU A 791 11.36 -29.83 -8.81
C GLU A 791 12.89 -29.99 -8.73
N GLY A 792 13.36 -30.79 -7.75
CA GLY A 792 14.68 -31.41 -7.79
C GLY A 792 14.73 -32.54 -8.82
N LYS A 793 15.91 -33.14 -9.03
CA LYS A 793 16.05 -34.35 -9.87
C LYS A 793 15.19 -35.50 -9.28
N CYS A 794 14.81 -36.47 -10.10
CA CYS A 794 13.98 -37.61 -9.68
C CYS A 794 14.69 -38.51 -8.65
N ALA A 795 13.90 -39.18 -7.79
CA ALA A 795 14.40 -40.17 -6.83
C ALA A 795 15.12 -41.35 -7.50
N THR A 796 16.12 -41.89 -6.81
CA THR A 796 16.87 -43.07 -7.25
C THR A 796 16.27 -44.31 -6.57
N CYS A 797 15.92 -45.34 -7.33
CA CYS A 797 15.36 -46.59 -6.77
C CYS A 797 16.30 -47.76 -7.01
N TYR A 798 16.32 -48.68 -6.04
CA TYR A 798 17.12 -49.90 -6.11
C TYR A 798 16.20 -51.13 -6.03
N GLY A 799 16.47 -52.14 -6.86
CA GLY A 799 15.68 -53.39 -6.93
C GLY A 799 14.49 -53.35 -7.90
N PHE A 800 14.49 -52.43 -8.86
CA PHE A 800 13.53 -52.33 -9.97
C PHE A 800 14.21 -52.36 -11.36
N GLU A 801 15.50 -52.69 -11.40
CA GLU A 801 16.30 -52.74 -12.62
C GLU A 801 15.86 -53.91 -13.51
N PRO A 802 15.94 -53.78 -14.86
CA PRO A 802 15.71 -54.90 -15.77
C PRO A 802 16.67 -56.06 -15.45
N GLU A 803 16.31 -57.29 -15.83
CA GLU A 803 17.04 -58.53 -15.47
C GLU A 803 18.55 -58.54 -15.83
N ASP A 804 19.03 -57.56 -16.61
CA ASP A 804 20.38 -57.48 -17.17
C ASP A 804 21.40 -56.60 -16.38
N GLU A 805 21.00 -55.83 -15.35
CA GLU A 805 21.94 -55.04 -14.54
C GLU A 805 22.39 -55.78 -13.25
N GLU A 806 23.67 -55.61 -12.86
CA GLU A 806 24.24 -56.18 -11.63
C GLU A 806 23.92 -55.29 -10.42
N PRO A 807 23.42 -55.85 -9.30
CA PRO A 807 23.06 -55.05 -8.13
C PRO A 807 24.30 -54.40 -7.51
N PRO A 808 24.20 -53.13 -7.03
CA PRO A 808 25.34 -52.41 -6.44
C PRO A 808 25.88 -53.11 -5.18
N SER A 809 27.17 -52.93 -4.91
CA SER A 809 27.81 -53.50 -3.73
C SER A 809 27.31 -52.85 -2.44
N PHE A 810 27.38 -53.57 -1.31
CA PHE A 810 26.99 -53.00 -0.01
C PHE A 810 27.84 -51.79 0.41
N GLU A 811 29.09 -51.70 -0.05
CA GLU A 811 29.97 -50.56 0.24
C GLU A 811 29.48 -49.28 -0.46
N ASP A 812 29.03 -49.38 -1.71
CA ASP A 812 28.45 -48.25 -2.45
C ASP A 812 27.12 -47.78 -1.82
N MET A 813 26.28 -48.73 -1.36
CA MET A 813 25.04 -48.40 -0.65
C MET A 813 25.31 -47.75 0.72
N ARG A 814 26.38 -48.14 1.43
CA ARG A 814 26.71 -47.56 2.73
C ARG A 814 27.04 -46.07 2.62
N ASP A 815 27.79 -45.66 1.60
CA ASP A 815 28.14 -44.25 1.38
C ASP A 815 26.91 -43.38 1.04
N LEU A 816 25.88 -43.97 0.41
CA LEU A 816 24.59 -43.32 0.12
C LEU A 816 23.68 -43.20 1.34
N ILE A 817 23.76 -44.15 2.27
CA ILE A 817 22.85 -44.29 3.41
C ILE A 817 23.35 -43.53 4.65
N THR A 818 24.66 -43.30 4.77
CA THR A 818 25.26 -42.59 5.91
C THR A 818 24.76 -41.13 6.12
N PRO A 819 24.54 -40.31 5.07
CA PRO A 819 24.10 -38.92 5.23
C PRO A 819 22.59 -38.72 5.41
N VAL A 820 21.77 -39.79 5.45
CA VAL A 820 20.30 -39.64 5.43
C VAL A 820 19.70 -39.20 6.77
N ASP A 821 18.72 -38.30 6.77
CA ASP A 821 18.08 -37.77 7.99
C ASP A 821 17.09 -38.78 8.61
N TYR A 822 16.17 -39.33 7.81
CA TYR A 822 15.19 -40.32 8.25
C TYR A 822 15.33 -41.66 7.51
N ALA A 823 14.94 -42.76 8.17
CA ALA A 823 14.83 -44.08 7.56
C ALA A 823 13.74 -44.91 8.23
N PHE A 824 12.84 -45.52 7.45
CA PHE A 824 11.79 -46.40 7.97
C PHE A 824 11.31 -47.43 6.93
N LYS A 825 10.73 -48.53 7.43
CA LYS A 825 9.97 -49.51 6.64
C LYS A 825 8.50 -49.13 6.68
N GLY A 826 7.84 -49.08 5.53
CA GLY A 826 6.41 -48.78 5.44
C GLY A 826 5.70 -49.52 4.31
N THR A 827 4.40 -49.71 4.48
CA THR A 827 3.53 -50.38 3.52
C THR A 827 2.63 -49.36 2.82
N VAL A 828 2.60 -49.41 1.48
CA VAL A 828 1.82 -48.47 0.66
C VAL A 828 0.33 -48.82 0.76
N LYS A 829 -0.50 -47.88 1.21
CA LYS A 829 -1.95 -48.06 1.38
C LYS A 829 -2.74 -47.58 0.17
N LYS A 830 -2.45 -46.36 -0.27
CA LYS A 830 -3.23 -45.67 -1.29
C LYS A 830 -2.32 -44.86 -2.20
N ILE A 831 -2.67 -44.83 -3.47
CA ILE A 831 -2.02 -44.03 -4.49
C ILE A 831 -3.11 -43.20 -5.16
N ASP A 832 -3.03 -41.88 -5.01
CA ASP A 832 -3.90 -40.90 -5.64
C ASP A 832 -3.13 -40.13 -6.72
N HIS A 833 -3.86 -39.61 -7.72
CA HIS A 833 -3.28 -38.82 -8.80
C HIS A 833 -3.88 -37.42 -8.83
N ASP A 834 -3.03 -36.41 -8.95
CA ASP A 834 -3.39 -35.02 -9.25
C ASP A 834 -2.82 -34.60 -10.62
N ALA A 835 -3.17 -33.44 -11.15
CA ALA A 835 -2.88 -33.00 -12.51
C ALA A 835 -1.38 -33.01 -12.91
N ALA A 836 -0.45 -33.00 -11.95
CA ALA A 836 1.01 -33.02 -12.18
C ALA A 836 1.81 -33.93 -11.22
N SER A 837 1.17 -34.62 -10.27
CA SER A 837 1.87 -35.38 -9.22
C SER A 837 1.07 -36.60 -8.76
N GLN A 838 1.79 -37.59 -8.24
CA GLN A 838 1.25 -38.80 -7.62
C GLN A 838 1.44 -38.71 -6.09
N ILE A 839 0.36 -38.85 -5.34
CA ILE A 839 0.36 -38.80 -3.87
C ILE A 839 0.25 -40.23 -3.36
N ILE A 840 1.18 -40.62 -2.49
CA ILE A 840 1.35 -42.00 -2.05
C ILE A 840 1.23 -42.02 -0.53
N THR A 841 0.15 -42.61 -0.02
CA THR A 841 -0.07 -42.79 1.41
C THR A 841 0.59 -44.09 1.86
N VAL A 842 1.51 -43.98 2.81
CA VAL A 842 2.30 -45.09 3.36
C VAL A 842 2.03 -45.19 4.85
N GLN A 843 1.72 -46.40 5.33
CA GLN A 843 1.66 -46.69 6.75
C GLN A 843 3.06 -47.12 7.23
N ILE A 844 3.60 -46.47 8.26
CA ILE A 844 4.90 -46.86 8.79
C ILE A 844 4.75 -48.16 9.58
N ASP A 845 5.48 -49.20 9.16
CA ASP A 845 5.54 -50.46 9.90
C ASP A 845 6.58 -50.36 11.03
N ARG A 846 7.72 -49.73 10.73
CA ARG A 846 8.83 -49.61 11.68
C ARG A 846 9.79 -48.48 11.33
N VAL A 847 10.14 -47.68 12.32
CA VAL A 847 11.15 -46.61 12.21
C VAL A 847 12.55 -47.17 12.49
N LEU A 848 13.52 -46.85 11.63
CA LEU A 848 14.93 -47.25 11.77
C LEU A 848 15.81 -46.07 12.22
N LYS A 849 15.54 -44.87 11.70
CA LYS A 849 16.16 -43.61 12.09
C LYS A 849 15.11 -42.50 12.05
N LYS A 850 15.02 -41.71 13.12
CA LYS A 850 14.18 -40.52 13.21
C LYS A 850 14.98 -39.31 12.70
N GLY A 851 14.34 -38.47 11.90
CA GLY A 851 14.95 -37.21 11.41
C GLY A 851 14.83 -36.07 12.42
N GLU A 852 15.67 -35.04 12.26
CA GLU A 852 15.80 -33.91 13.18
C GLU A 852 14.53 -33.04 13.24
N GLU A 853 13.83 -32.86 12.10
CA GLU A 853 12.56 -32.11 12.01
C GLU A 853 11.30 -32.99 12.20
N CYS A 854 11.45 -34.30 12.40
CA CYS A 854 10.35 -35.27 12.48
C CYS A 854 10.51 -36.23 13.68
N GLU A 855 10.85 -35.72 14.87
CA GLU A 855 11.09 -36.51 16.09
C GLU A 855 9.90 -37.40 16.50
N GLY A 856 8.67 -36.99 16.14
CA GLY A 856 7.42 -37.68 16.45
C GLY A 856 7.04 -38.85 15.53
N LEU A 857 7.91 -39.27 14.61
CA LEU A 857 7.67 -40.44 13.76
C LEU A 857 7.63 -41.74 14.61
N GLU A 858 6.52 -42.46 14.55
CA GLU A 858 6.31 -43.74 15.23
C GLU A 858 5.68 -44.77 14.28
N ALA A 859 5.71 -46.05 14.71
CA ALA A 859 5.02 -47.11 13.98
C ALA A 859 3.50 -46.86 13.95
N PHE A 860 2.85 -47.35 12.90
CA PHE A 860 1.42 -47.22 12.62
C PHE A 860 0.91 -45.83 12.21
N ILE A 861 1.76 -44.80 12.19
CA ILE A 861 1.43 -43.49 11.65
C ILE A 861 1.35 -43.56 10.12
N GLU A 862 0.34 -42.89 9.55
CA GLU A 862 0.22 -42.68 8.11
C GLU A 862 0.98 -41.43 7.68
N VAL A 863 1.81 -41.60 6.66
CA VAL A 863 2.61 -40.53 6.06
C VAL A 863 2.33 -40.44 4.57
N THR A 864 2.51 -39.25 4.02
CA THR A 864 2.24 -38.99 2.60
C THR A 864 3.53 -38.67 1.85
N PHE A 865 3.75 -39.35 0.73
CA PHE A 865 4.83 -39.06 -0.21
C PHE A 865 4.27 -38.38 -1.45
N VAL A 866 4.99 -37.39 -1.97
CA VAL A 866 4.67 -36.73 -3.23
C VAL A 866 5.72 -37.06 -4.28
N LYS A 867 5.28 -37.62 -5.41
CA LYS A 867 6.10 -37.95 -6.58
C LYS A 867 5.68 -37.10 -7.78
N ASN A 868 6.64 -36.58 -8.54
CA ASN A 868 6.37 -35.90 -9.81
C ASN A 868 5.98 -36.93 -10.91
N LEU A 869 4.91 -36.68 -11.67
CA LEU A 869 4.48 -37.59 -12.75
C LEU A 869 5.52 -37.74 -13.88
N ASN A 870 6.41 -36.75 -14.05
CA ASN A 870 7.48 -36.82 -15.04
C ASN A 870 8.67 -37.72 -14.62
N CYS A 871 8.67 -38.24 -13.39
CA CYS A 871 9.69 -39.16 -12.90
C CYS A 871 9.25 -40.61 -13.11
N GLU A 872 10.04 -41.39 -13.85
CA GLU A 872 9.78 -42.83 -14.03
C GLU A 872 9.88 -43.57 -12.69
N CYS A 873 10.90 -43.27 -11.88
CA CYS A 873 11.12 -43.84 -10.54
C CYS A 873 10.46 -43.04 -9.40
N ALA A 874 9.86 -43.62 -8.35
CA ALA A 874 9.66 -45.04 -8.02
C ALA A 874 8.29 -45.57 -8.48
N PHE A 875 8.24 -46.81 -9.01
CA PHE A 875 6.97 -47.53 -9.22
C PHE A 875 6.60 -48.26 -7.92
N LEU A 876 5.63 -47.71 -7.20
CA LEU A 876 5.15 -48.26 -5.95
C LEU A 876 3.83 -48.98 -6.17
N ASP A 877 3.73 -50.21 -5.66
CA ASP A 877 2.54 -51.03 -5.74
C ASP A 877 1.76 -50.90 -4.42
N PRO A 878 0.42 -50.71 -4.47
CA PRO A 878 -0.39 -50.75 -3.27
C PRO A 878 -0.30 -52.14 -2.61
N ASN A 879 -0.29 -52.17 -1.28
CA ASN A 879 -0.13 -53.35 -0.41
C ASN A 879 1.26 -54.01 -0.39
N TYR A 880 2.28 -53.42 -1.02
CA TYR A 880 3.66 -53.86 -0.87
C TYR A 880 4.42 -53.00 0.15
N SER A 881 5.39 -53.61 0.83
CA SER A 881 6.27 -52.93 1.78
C SER A 881 7.56 -52.48 1.10
N TYR A 882 8.04 -51.30 1.49
CA TYR A 882 9.25 -50.69 0.96
C TYR A 882 10.08 -50.09 2.10
N LEU A 883 11.37 -49.96 1.87
CA LEU A 883 12.30 -49.22 2.71
C LEU A 883 12.46 -47.80 2.14
N PHE A 884 12.18 -46.79 2.95
CA PHE A 884 12.28 -45.38 2.60
C PHE A 884 13.37 -44.73 3.44
N PHE A 885 14.27 -43.98 2.80
CA PHE A 885 15.28 -43.17 3.48
C PHE A 885 15.57 -41.90 2.68
N GLY A 886 15.75 -40.78 3.38
CA GLY A 886 15.93 -39.47 2.75
C GLY A 886 16.23 -38.35 3.74
N ASN A 887 16.25 -37.12 3.22
CA ASN A 887 16.75 -35.93 3.94
C ASN A 887 15.69 -34.88 4.25
N VAL A 888 14.53 -34.92 3.58
CA VAL A 888 13.53 -33.85 3.64
C VAL A 888 12.19 -34.43 4.10
N GLY A 889 11.79 -34.12 5.33
CA GLY A 889 10.50 -34.49 5.90
C GLY A 889 9.86 -33.29 6.57
N LEU A 890 8.57 -33.07 6.30
CA LEU A 890 7.80 -31.97 6.86
C LEU A 890 6.75 -32.50 7.84
N GLN A 891 6.78 -31.99 9.06
CA GLN A 891 5.72 -32.17 10.05
C GLN A 891 4.80 -30.96 10.02
N TYR A 892 3.48 -31.19 9.88
CA TYR A 892 2.48 -30.13 9.89
C TYR A 892 1.23 -30.54 10.67
N ILE A 893 0.43 -29.56 11.08
CA ILE A 893 -0.84 -29.78 11.78
C ILE A 893 -1.96 -29.53 10.78
N ASP A 894 -2.83 -30.51 10.57
CA ASP A 894 -3.98 -30.40 9.67
C ASP A 894 -5.08 -29.51 10.28
N SER A 895 -6.05 -29.14 9.44
CA SER A 895 -7.32 -28.45 9.72
C SER A 895 -8.03 -28.94 10.99
N ASP A 896 -7.91 -30.24 11.27
CA ASP A 896 -8.54 -30.92 12.39
C ASP A 896 -7.69 -30.93 13.67
N GLY A 897 -6.49 -30.33 13.65
CA GLY A 897 -5.56 -30.27 14.78
C GLY A 897 -4.62 -31.48 14.90
N ASP A 898 -4.68 -32.43 13.96
CA ASP A 898 -3.85 -33.64 13.96
C ASP A 898 -2.46 -33.39 13.35
N THR A 899 -1.43 -33.96 13.98
CA THR A 899 -0.07 -33.93 13.45
C THR A 899 0.07 -34.95 12.31
N LYS A 900 0.47 -34.48 11.12
CA LYS A 900 0.70 -35.28 9.92
C LYS A 900 2.13 -35.07 9.40
N TYR A 901 2.62 -36.06 8.65
CA TYR A 901 3.96 -36.03 8.06
C TYR A 901 3.87 -36.16 6.54
N LYS A 902 4.65 -35.32 5.85
CA LYS A 902 4.73 -35.29 4.40
C LYS A 902 6.18 -35.31 3.93
N PHE A 903 6.45 -36.15 2.95
CA PHE A 903 7.77 -36.39 2.37
C PHE A 903 7.73 -36.19 0.85
N THR A 904 8.86 -35.88 0.24
CA THR A 904 9.02 -35.81 -1.22
C THR A 904 9.84 -36.99 -1.74
N LEU A 905 9.52 -37.46 -2.94
CA LEU A 905 10.34 -38.40 -3.69
C LEU A 905 11.21 -37.61 -4.69
N ASP A 906 12.35 -37.13 -4.20
CA ASP A 906 13.36 -36.33 -4.93
C ASP A 906 14.74 -37.02 -4.94
N ASP A 907 15.77 -36.37 -5.46
CA ASP A 907 17.13 -36.92 -5.58
C ASP A 907 17.85 -37.16 -4.25
N GLY A 908 17.33 -36.62 -3.15
CA GLY A 908 17.77 -36.95 -1.80
C GLY A 908 17.05 -38.15 -1.20
N THR A 909 16.13 -38.77 -1.95
CA THR A 909 15.26 -39.85 -1.46
C THR A 909 15.50 -41.15 -2.21
N TYR A 910 15.61 -42.23 -1.44
CA TYR A 910 15.89 -43.57 -1.93
C TYR A 910 14.81 -44.54 -1.49
N VAL A 911 14.40 -45.40 -2.41
CA VAL A 911 13.33 -46.37 -2.19
C VAL A 911 13.74 -47.74 -2.66
N MET A 912 13.54 -48.75 -1.81
CA MET A 912 13.87 -50.14 -2.09
C MET A 912 12.70 -51.06 -1.73
N LYS A 913 12.30 -51.96 -2.64
CA LYS A 913 11.21 -52.94 -2.42
C LYS A 913 11.62 -53.97 -1.38
N TRP A 914 10.84 -54.15 -0.31
CA TRP A 914 11.14 -55.14 0.73
C TRP A 914 10.83 -56.55 0.23
N LEU A 915 11.81 -57.46 0.33
CA LEU A 915 11.70 -58.85 -0.13
C LEU A 915 11.96 -59.79 1.06
N ASP A 916 11.02 -60.69 1.34
CA ASP A 916 11.20 -61.67 2.41
C ASP A 916 12.14 -62.80 1.96
N GLN A 917 13.16 -63.12 2.76
CA GLN A 917 14.18 -64.12 2.40
C GLN A 917 13.62 -65.54 2.23
N SER A 918 12.46 -65.85 2.82
CA SER A 918 11.87 -67.19 2.84
C SER A 918 11.25 -67.63 1.50
N THR A 919 11.12 -66.72 0.53
CA THR A 919 10.43 -66.97 -0.74
C THR A 919 11.37 -67.19 -1.92
N PHE A 920 12.70 -67.07 -1.75
CA PHE A 920 13.67 -67.09 -2.84
C PHE A 920 14.77 -68.15 -2.66
N THR A 921 15.22 -68.73 -3.77
CA THR A 921 16.33 -69.68 -3.80
C THR A 921 17.67 -68.99 -3.50
N ALA A 922 18.52 -69.67 -2.73
CA ALA A 922 19.84 -69.18 -2.36
C ALA A 922 20.70 -68.86 -3.61
N GLY A 923 21.24 -67.65 -3.68
CA GLY A 923 22.07 -67.17 -4.79
C GLY A 923 21.30 -66.48 -5.94
N SER A 924 19.98 -66.39 -5.88
CA SER A 924 19.20 -65.58 -6.83
C SER A 924 19.35 -64.07 -6.57
N LYS A 925 19.21 -63.21 -7.60
CA LYS A 925 19.26 -61.73 -7.45
C LYS A 925 18.30 -61.22 -6.34
N PRO A 926 17.05 -61.71 -6.20
CA PRO A 926 16.17 -61.37 -5.08
C PRO A 926 16.72 -61.75 -3.70
N HIS A 927 17.43 -62.87 -3.58
CA HIS A 927 18.10 -63.30 -2.35
C HIS A 927 19.28 -62.39 -1.99
N ILE A 928 20.00 -61.84 -2.97
CA ILE A 928 21.07 -60.85 -2.76
C ILE A 928 20.50 -59.51 -2.27
N HIS A 929 19.42 -59.02 -2.89
CA HIS A 929 18.71 -57.81 -2.42
C HIS A 929 18.16 -57.96 -1.00
N ALA A 930 17.60 -59.13 -0.67
CA ALA A 930 17.14 -59.43 0.68
C ALA A 930 18.32 -59.54 1.69
N GLY A 931 19.52 -59.93 1.24
CA GLY A 931 20.75 -59.88 2.03
C GLY A 931 21.22 -58.44 2.30
N HIS A 932 21.23 -57.58 1.29
CA HIS A 932 21.56 -56.16 1.42
C HIS A 932 20.58 -55.42 2.34
N GLN A 933 19.28 -55.73 2.26
CA GLN A 933 18.25 -55.20 3.18
C GLN A 933 18.56 -55.49 4.64
N GLN A 934 19.03 -56.70 4.94
CA GLN A 934 19.37 -57.11 6.29
C GLN A 934 20.64 -56.40 6.80
N GLN A 935 21.61 -56.13 5.92
CA GLN A 935 22.82 -55.37 6.25
C GLN A 935 22.51 -53.87 6.47
N ILE A 936 21.62 -53.27 5.68
CA ILE A 936 21.13 -51.89 5.89
C ILE A 936 20.37 -51.78 7.22
N TYR A 937 19.54 -52.77 7.51
CA TYR A 937 18.83 -52.84 8.78
C TYR A 937 19.80 -52.94 9.98
N ARG A 938 20.90 -53.71 9.86
CA ARG A 938 21.97 -53.76 10.87
C ARG A 938 22.71 -52.43 11.03
N HIS A 939 22.95 -51.72 9.93
CA HIS A 939 23.62 -50.42 9.92
C HIS A 939 22.87 -49.37 10.77
N PHE A 940 21.55 -49.28 10.62
CA PHE A 940 20.74 -48.31 11.37
C PHE A 940 20.41 -48.71 12.80
N THR A 941 20.26 -50.01 13.08
CA THR A 941 19.81 -50.49 14.40
C THR A 941 20.95 -50.85 15.35
N GLY A 942 22.20 -50.94 14.86
CA GLY A 942 23.37 -51.26 15.67
C GLY A 942 23.38 -52.66 16.28
N ARG A 943 22.46 -53.55 15.90
CA ARG A 943 22.40 -54.94 16.38
C ARG A 943 23.05 -55.88 15.35
N ALA A 944 24.02 -56.67 15.81
CA ALA A 944 24.67 -57.73 15.03
C ALA A 944 23.71 -58.89 14.72
#